data_AF-A0A553PDR5-F1
#
_entry.id   AF-A0A553PDR5-F1
#
_cell.length_a   1.000
_cell.length_b   1.000
_cell.length_c   1.000
_cell.angle_alpha   90.00
_cell.angle_beta   90.00
_cell.angle_gamma   90.00
#
_symmetry.space_group_name_H-M   'P 1'
#
loop_
_entity.id
_entity.type
_entity.pdbx_description
1 polymer ?
#
loop_
_entity_poly.entity_id
_entity_poly.type
_entity_poly.pdbx_seq_one_letter_code
_entity_poly.pdbx_strand_id
1 'polypeptide(L)'
;MAAKLKKRALAEYAEVADPPKIETPAPTAAPTAMSLDLDQANCSPLKRPKKRSPSPPSSQAAPDLGLPKAQWEPLEGRGGGPSTQIESKKKRLRHLMLLAAEGPSRLPTTAIVPLAESCFPLAQLSTEKEITALLVQTMPSLRRRSREELLELAQIVWQVVQQHLNQDDVCARLLLFMEHLLSQGSNSEDVRLWIREHLPDWVAQVDHMSSEEAFVGESLKFWSHFHLYKIPLSGALCQHITDLTASKIKTRSVRVQVACLQMWGQCVRQSANPDVNRRIHTLAGKYGQSQEPRVRKEAFQVLLELVRGQEPRVRKEAFQVLLELVRGFPQKFSHSVYKSVVSALKDDYEGVRIVALNLIYAIAKAHPQETFRENKLERRLVDDAFGHICNTINDLSIKVREKAAELMGLMNFVSQNFLEQTLDKKLMSNLRAKRTAHERESKLVSSGEWSSGKKWGDDAPKEELDASSVSVMALGACGAFVHGLEDEFLAVRSMSISSLTQLSVKNPRLASMALDFLVDMFNDEIELVRLKAIESLRLIASHISLQAHQLEVILTALDDYSILIRERLHSMLQSSNLATKDGLQRVIQKLLDNLKKYPHDRRSIFATFKNLGERHSELTLPLVPQLLEIHPFFDTAEPDLEEPSYLCILILVYNASARCPTMEPLLDCHTKRHFLYLVDTYPHLTPKKENQLAHRSGRDLEVTAAQTKGNTEIFLHKVASQVTDSEHMNMPNRIKLLSRACSDLKRLGSFEPSVAHRAKFLHLYVECQVLILKCLATRFWTNSMIMSQQEKAVIESMIAQLYSNTLQLQYRFSNLTLPQRKKVLLLKIHVLSLHALFIVLASNKSALAVTEDFFHEVEVMISTLDSPEEVDESPFLAALLAALSSTDDHKPGSVVKIVQPLLLSHPVEACQLGEQPISMSHAVIFEPLGMNETPLKYLAGMILSVPVDCEIYHAPNPGAVRIAIKTPDQKIQLVTPKSSQFIPKDHEINCYRLLTDALMSHNQVWSEALHVDVGVVLDLSALSGVKTNLMRKASTSLVDERRLIPLCDPVKVYVLPKAVKRGI
;
A
#
# COMPACT_ATOMS: atom_id res chain seq x y z
N MET A 1 19.87 -3.29 24.65
CA MET A 1 18.57 -2.61 24.80
C MET A 1 17.45 -3.25 23.98
N ALA A 2 17.68 -3.63 22.71
CA ALA A 2 16.67 -4.31 21.88
C ALA A 2 16.19 -5.69 22.41
N ALA A 3 17.03 -6.45 23.12
CA ALA A 3 16.63 -7.72 23.75
C ALA A 3 15.75 -7.55 25.01
N LYS A 4 15.79 -6.38 25.67
CA LYS A 4 14.95 -6.07 26.84
C LYS A 4 13.57 -5.53 26.45
N LEU A 5 13.43 -4.94 25.25
CA LEU A 5 12.14 -4.50 24.70
C LEU A 5 11.29 -5.68 24.18
N LYS A 6 11.94 -6.71 23.62
CA LYS A 6 11.25 -7.91 23.11
C LYS A 6 10.62 -8.77 24.22
N LYS A 7 11.14 -8.69 25.45
CA LYS A 7 10.61 -9.39 26.64
C LYS A 7 9.47 -8.64 27.33
N ARG A 8 9.28 -7.34 27.04
CA ARG A 8 8.20 -6.50 27.59
C ARG A 8 6.93 -6.56 26.73
N ALA A 9 7.09 -6.61 25.40
CA ALA A 9 5.97 -6.78 24.47
C ALA A 9 5.28 -8.17 24.55
N LEU A 10 5.95 -9.18 25.11
CA LEU A 10 5.37 -10.51 25.35
C LEU A 10 4.67 -10.64 26.71
N ALA A 11 4.84 -9.67 27.62
CA ALA A 11 4.18 -9.66 28.92
C ALA A 11 2.87 -8.84 28.91
N GLU A 12 2.72 -7.87 27.99
CA GLU A 12 1.49 -7.08 27.83
C GLU A 12 0.39 -7.79 27.02
N TYR A 13 0.66 -8.97 26.45
CA TYR A 13 -0.32 -9.77 25.70
C TYR A 13 -0.97 -10.89 26.53
N ALA A 14 -0.69 -10.98 27.84
CA ALA A 14 -1.15 -12.07 28.71
C ALA A 14 -2.05 -11.63 29.88
N GLU A 15 -2.43 -10.35 29.99
CA GLU A 15 -3.35 -9.84 31.03
C GLU A 15 -4.63 -9.24 30.43
N VAL A 16 -5.42 -10.03 29.71
CA VAL A 16 -6.88 -9.76 29.55
C VAL A 16 -7.60 -11.10 29.39
N ALA A 17 -7.78 -11.82 30.48
CA ALA A 17 -8.74 -12.92 30.58
C ALA A 17 -9.03 -13.18 32.06
N ASP A 18 -10.06 -12.53 32.60
CA ASP A 18 -10.87 -13.10 33.67
C ASP A 18 -12.28 -12.44 33.68
N PRO A 19 -13.36 -13.21 33.95
CA PRO A 19 -14.76 -12.78 33.79
C PRO A 19 -15.30 -12.00 35.01
N PRO A 20 -16.41 -11.24 34.86
CA PRO A 20 -16.90 -10.37 35.93
C PRO A 20 -17.67 -11.16 37.00
N LYS A 21 -17.36 -10.89 38.28
CA LYS A 21 -18.16 -11.32 39.44
C LYS A 21 -19.18 -10.24 39.81
N ILE A 22 -20.39 -10.72 40.08
CA ILE A 22 -21.56 -9.96 40.54
C ILE A 22 -21.37 -9.52 41.99
N GLU A 23 -21.62 -8.25 42.31
CA GLU A 23 -21.77 -7.77 43.69
C GLU A 23 -22.99 -6.85 43.85
N THR A 24 -23.76 -7.11 44.91
CA THR A 24 -24.59 -6.16 45.67
C THR A 24 -24.52 -6.59 47.15
N PRO A 25 -24.91 -5.75 48.14
CA PRO A 25 -24.25 -4.51 48.56
C PRO A 25 -23.80 -4.54 50.05
N ALA A 26 -23.08 -3.48 50.45
CA ALA A 26 -22.58 -3.05 51.79
C ALA A 26 -23.57 -3.21 52.98
N PRO A 27 -23.23 -3.02 54.30
CA PRO A 27 -22.21 -2.08 54.84
C PRO A 27 -21.50 -2.44 56.18
N THR A 28 -20.47 -1.66 56.58
CA THR A 28 -20.36 -0.90 57.86
C THR A 28 -18.92 -0.69 58.40
N ALA A 29 -18.74 0.51 58.97
CA ALA A 29 -17.84 0.92 60.06
C ALA A 29 -16.38 1.33 59.77
N ALA A 30 -16.06 2.51 60.30
CA ALA A 30 -14.81 3.27 60.28
C ALA A 30 -13.99 3.04 61.59
N PRO A 31 -13.14 3.98 62.08
CA PRO A 31 -11.72 4.17 61.72
C PRO A 31 -10.78 4.23 62.95
N THR A 32 -9.45 4.22 62.75
CA THR A 32 -8.44 4.73 63.71
C THR A 32 -7.10 4.98 62.97
N ALA A 33 -6.60 6.22 62.87
CA ALA A 33 -5.58 6.87 63.74
C ALA A 33 -4.21 6.17 63.65
N MET A 34 -3.02 6.78 63.53
CA MET A 34 -2.41 8.00 64.07
C MET A 34 -0.98 8.04 63.43
N SER A 35 -0.44 9.10 62.80
CA SER A 35 0.18 10.31 63.38
C SER A 35 1.73 10.35 63.27
N LEU A 36 2.24 11.47 62.73
CA LEU A 36 3.48 12.21 63.12
C LEU A 36 4.84 11.55 62.75
N ASP A 37 5.94 12.23 62.40
CA ASP A 37 6.27 13.65 62.24
C ASP A 37 7.66 13.79 61.57
N LEU A 38 7.90 14.94 60.90
CA LEU A 38 9.07 15.87 60.91
C LEU A 38 10.52 15.29 60.97
N ASP A 39 11.57 15.82 60.33
CA ASP A 39 11.93 17.18 59.92
C ASP A 39 13.26 17.19 59.11
N GLN A 40 13.45 18.22 58.26
CA GLN A 40 14.66 19.04 57.95
C GLN A 40 16.08 18.42 57.79
N ALA A 41 17.08 18.95 57.07
CA ALA A 41 17.28 19.99 56.06
C ALA A 41 18.77 19.94 55.58
N ASN A 42 19.03 20.45 54.37
CA ASN A 42 20.24 21.18 53.90
C ASN A 42 21.63 20.52 53.61
N CYS A 43 22.02 20.76 52.34
CA CYS A 43 23.31 21.23 51.81
C CYS A 43 24.54 20.29 51.60
N SER A 44 25.02 20.34 50.35
CA SER A 44 26.21 19.77 49.67
C SER A 44 27.57 20.30 50.20
N PRO A 45 28.82 19.92 49.72
CA PRO A 45 29.23 19.38 48.40
C PRO A 45 30.47 18.40 48.27
N LEU A 46 30.67 17.88 47.04
CA LEU A 46 31.91 17.48 46.30
C LEU A 46 33.09 16.71 46.95
N LYS A 47 33.47 15.54 46.36
CA LYS A 47 34.80 15.19 45.75
C LYS A 47 34.96 13.67 45.41
N ARG A 48 35.71 13.34 44.33
CA ARG A 48 36.30 12.01 43.94
C ARG A 48 37.51 11.64 44.86
N PRO A 49 38.30 10.51 44.77
CA PRO A 49 38.49 9.48 43.69
C PRO A 49 38.92 8.00 44.09
N LYS A 50 39.22 7.15 43.07
CA LYS A 50 40.27 6.06 42.94
C LYS A 50 40.17 4.64 43.60
N LYS A 51 40.28 3.62 42.70
CA LYS A 51 41.17 2.41 42.62
C LYS A 51 41.17 1.23 43.66
N ARG A 52 41.27 0.02 43.07
CA ARG A 52 42.10 -1.21 43.37
C ARG A 52 41.42 -2.51 43.86
N SER A 53 42.00 -3.62 43.38
CA SER A 53 41.79 -5.08 43.46
C SER A 53 42.10 -5.69 44.86
N PRO A 54 41.94 -7.03 45.18
CA PRO A 54 42.74 -8.18 44.64
C PRO A 54 42.09 -9.61 44.62
N SER A 55 42.85 -10.60 44.10
CA SER A 55 42.75 -12.10 44.10
C SER A 55 43.08 -12.73 45.50
N PRO A 56 43.16 -14.08 45.81
CA PRO A 56 43.72 -15.28 45.09
C PRO A 56 43.07 -16.66 45.50
N PRO A 57 43.71 -17.88 45.56
CA PRO A 57 44.94 -18.51 44.97
C PRO A 57 44.77 -19.95 44.36
N SER A 58 45.92 -20.56 44.02
CA SER A 58 46.31 -21.71 43.16
C SER A 58 46.76 -23.03 43.87
N SER A 59 46.91 -24.16 43.13
CA SER A 59 48.01 -25.20 43.12
C SER A 59 47.49 -26.65 42.90
N GLN A 60 48.17 -27.71 42.43
CA GLN A 60 49.39 -28.06 41.65
C GLN A 60 49.33 -29.60 41.43
N ALA A 61 49.78 -30.14 40.27
CA ALA A 61 50.57 -31.39 40.11
C ALA A 61 50.76 -31.80 38.63
N ALA A 62 51.99 -32.13 38.25
CA ALA A 62 52.47 -32.80 37.00
C ALA A 62 53.04 -34.21 37.39
N PRO A 63 53.76 -35.03 36.55
CA PRO A 63 54.08 -35.06 35.10
C PRO A 63 53.80 -36.47 34.45
N ASP A 64 53.95 -36.75 33.14
CA ASP A 64 55.15 -37.30 32.47
C ASP A 64 54.87 -37.44 30.94
N LEU A 65 55.64 -36.79 30.05
CA LEU A 65 56.81 -37.26 29.27
C LEU A 65 56.49 -38.05 27.97
N GLY A 66 56.81 -37.44 26.81
CA GLY A 66 56.88 -38.14 25.52
C GLY A 66 56.75 -37.29 24.24
N LEU A 67 57.57 -36.26 24.05
CA LEU A 67 57.84 -35.59 22.76
C LEU A 67 58.77 -36.46 21.88
N PRO A 68 58.90 -36.29 20.52
CA PRO A 68 59.08 -34.97 19.87
C PRO A 68 58.58 -34.73 18.41
N LYS A 69 58.34 -33.43 18.14
CA LYS A 69 58.67 -32.59 16.96
C LYS A 69 58.17 -33.05 15.56
N ALA A 70 57.50 -32.21 14.77
CA ALA A 70 58.09 -30.99 14.19
C ALA A 70 57.08 -29.90 13.76
N GLN A 71 57.39 -28.67 14.16
CA GLN A 71 57.27 -27.37 13.50
C GLN A 71 56.22 -27.15 12.39
N TRP A 72 55.23 -26.29 12.66
CA TRP A 72 54.76 -25.26 11.72
C TRP A 72 54.54 -23.95 12.46
N GLU A 73 55.14 -22.88 11.93
CA GLU A 73 55.04 -21.49 12.40
C GLU A 73 53.65 -20.88 12.16
N PRO A 74 53.25 -19.83 12.91
CA PRO A 74 51.99 -19.14 12.71
C PRO A 74 52.10 -18.11 11.56
N LEU A 75 51.34 -18.32 10.49
CA LEU A 75 51.11 -17.30 9.46
C LEU A 75 50.08 -16.28 9.97
N GLU A 76 50.54 -15.04 10.04
CA GLU A 76 49.80 -13.82 10.33
C GLU A 76 48.45 -13.74 9.59
N GLY A 77 47.37 -13.59 10.36
CA GLY A 77 46.06 -13.20 9.82
C GLY A 77 46.10 -11.76 9.31
N ARG A 78 46.33 -11.57 8.00
CA ARG A 78 46.12 -10.28 7.34
C ARG A 78 44.64 -9.95 7.29
N GLY A 79 44.28 -8.85 7.94
CA GLY A 79 42.97 -8.21 7.79
C GLY A 79 42.69 -7.86 6.33
N GLY A 80 41.51 -8.25 5.85
CA GLY A 80 40.99 -7.80 4.57
C GLY A 80 40.70 -6.30 4.60
N GLY A 81 41.62 -5.51 4.04
CA GLY A 81 41.42 -4.09 3.81
C GLY A 81 40.43 -3.81 2.68
N PRO A 82 40.00 -2.54 2.50
CA PRO A 82 39.05 -2.11 1.48
C PRO A 82 39.49 -2.39 0.02
N SER A 83 40.71 -2.86 -0.23
CA SER A 83 41.22 -3.18 -1.57
C SER A 83 40.61 -4.47 -2.16
N THR A 84 40.23 -5.46 -1.36
CA THR A 84 39.78 -6.77 -1.87
C THR A 84 38.34 -6.77 -2.41
N GLN A 85 37.45 -5.94 -1.84
CA GLN A 85 36.11 -5.71 -2.41
C GLN A 85 36.14 -4.88 -3.69
N ILE A 86 37.15 -4.03 -3.84
CA ILE A 86 37.39 -3.25 -5.05
C ILE A 86 37.92 -4.17 -6.16
N GLU A 87 38.82 -5.10 -5.85
CA GLU A 87 39.33 -6.12 -6.78
C GLU A 87 38.21 -7.02 -7.36
N SER A 88 37.27 -7.45 -6.52
CA SER A 88 36.15 -8.30 -6.97
C SER A 88 35.15 -7.56 -7.86
N LYS A 89 34.91 -6.26 -7.60
CA LYS A 89 34.08 -5.41 -8.47
C LYS A 89 34.80 -5.08 -9.79
N LYS A 90 36.11 -4.83 -9.75
CA LYS A 90 36.96 -4.62 -10.93
C LYS A 90 36.93 -5.82 -11.90
N LYS A 91 37.00 -7.06 -11.37
CA LYS A 91 36.86 -8.27 -12.21
C LYS A 91 35.48 -8.38 -12.86
N ARG A 92 34.41 -8.02 -12.14
CA ARG A 92 33.04 -8.05 -12.66
C ARG A 92 32.80 -7.00 -13.76
N LEU A 93 33.33 -5.79 -13.59
CA LEU A 93 33.25 -4.72 -14.59
C LEU A 93 34.00 -5.11 -15.88
N ARG A 94 35.22 -5.66 -15.76
CA ARG A 94 35.99 -6.16 -16.93
C ARG A 94 35.25 -7.28 -17.66
N HIS A 95 34.63 -8.19 -16.93
CA HIS A 95 33.87 -9.29 -17.53
C HIS A 95 32.62 -8.79 -18.28
N LEU A 96 31.88 -7.83 -17.71
CA LEU A 96 30.74 -7.20 -18.38
C LEU A 96 31.15 -6.35 -19.59
N MET A 97 32.31 -5.70 -19.56
CA MET A 97 32.86 -4.93 -20.69
C MET A 97 33.41 -5.83 -21.81
N LEU A 98 33.95 -7.01 -21.48
CA LEU A 98 34.33 -8.03 -22.46
C LEU A 98 33.11 -8.64 -23.15
N LEU A 99 32.01 -8.87 -22.40
CA LEU A 99 30.74 -9.36 -22.94
C LEU A 99 30.05 -8.35 -23.89
N ALA A 100 30.26 -7.05 -23.71
CA ALA A 100 29.74 -6.01 -24.60
C ALA A 100 30.60 -5.78 -25.86
N ALA A 101 31.88 -6.17 -25.83
CA ALA A 101 32.82 -5.96 -26.93
C ALA A 101 32.90 -7.15 -27.92
N GLU A 102 32.43 -8.34 -27.52
CA GLU A 102 32.43 -9.54 -28.35
C GLU A 102 31.03 -9.77 -28.97
N GLY A 103 30.90 -9.49 -30.28
CA GLY A 103 29.69 -9.78 -31.06
C GLY A 103 29.35 -11.28 -31.16
N PRO A 104 28.20 -11.64 -31.77
CA PRO A 104 27.47 -12.87 -31.52
C PRO A 104 28.13 -14.07 -32.19
N SER A 105 29.12 -14.68 -31.56
CA SER A 105 29.52 -16.03 -31.93
C SER A 105 30.26 -16.73 -30.79
N ARG A 106 29.63 -17.84 -30.34
CA ARG A 106 30.12 -18.84 -29.39
C ARG A 106 30.14 -18.42 -27.92
N LEU A 107 29.06 -18.79 -27.23
CA LEU A 107 29.09 -19.07 -25.78
C LEU A 107 30.09 -20.20 -25.50
N PRO A 108 31.11 -20.01 -24.63
CA PRO A 108 31.75 -21.10 -23.92
C PRO A 108 31.08 -21.26 -22.56
N THR A 109 30.54 -22.45 -22.34
CA THR A 109 29.83 -22.97 -21.17
C THR A 109 30.72 -23.17 -19.93
N THR A 110 31.59 -22.20 -19.57
CA THR A 110 32.64 -22.45 -18.55
C THR A 110 32.87 -21.34 -17.52
N ALA A 111 31.94 -20.41 -17.32
CA ALA A 111 32.16 -19.25 -16.43
C ALA A 111 31.24 -19.15 -15.20
N ILE A 112 30.63 -20.24 -14.69
CA ILE A 112 29.90 -20.22 -13.39
C ILE A 112 30.38 -21.36 -12.44
N VAL A 113 31.43 -22.07 -12.82
CA VAL A 113 32.00 -23.19 -12.05
C VAL A 113 32.63 -22.82 -10.67
N PRO A 114 33.24 -21.63 -10.41
CA PRO A 114 34.13 -21.52 -9.24
C PRO A 114 33.42 -21.32 -7.89
N LEU A 115 32.09 -21.22 -7.82
CA LEU A 115 31.37 -21.03 -6.56
C LEU A 115 30.74 -22.30 -5.99
N ALA A 116 30.46 -23.32 -6.82
CA ALA A 116 30.09 -24.64 -6.32
C ALA A 116 31.36 -25.45 -5.97
N GLU A 117 32.39 -25.39 -6.81
CA GLU A 117 33.67 -26.07 -6.58
C GLU A 117 34.48 -25.51 -5.40
N SER A 118 34.32 -24.23 -5.05
CA SER A 118 35.05 -23.64 -3.91
C SER A 118 34.47 -23.99 -2.54
N CYS A 119 33.25 -24.54 -2.48
CA CYS A 119 32.64 -25.00 -1.22
C CYS A 119 32.66 -26.54 -1.10
N PHE A 120 32.52 -27.28 -2.21
CA PHE A 120 32.67 -28.75 -2.24
C PHE A 120 33.14 -29.22 -3.63
N PRO A 121 34.11 -30.14 -3.74
CA PRO A 121 34.41 -30.82 -5.00
C PRO A 121 33.22 -31.74 -5.36
N LEU A 122 32.39 -31.29 -6.31
CA LEU A 122 31.15 -31.98 -6.72
C LEU A 122 31.37 -33.41 -7.23
N ALA A 123 32.60 -33.75 -7.64
CA ALA A 123 32.98 -35.09 -8.10
C ALA A 123 33.28 -36.10 -6.96
N GLN A 124 33.24 -35.71 -5.69
CA GLN A 124 33.62 -36.57 -4.54
C GLN A 124 32.53 -36.77 -3.47
N LEU A 125 31.36 -36.15 -3.62
CA LEU A 125 30.27 -36.27 -2.65
C LEU A 125 29.60 -37.64 -2.83
N SER A 126 29.78 -38.54 -1.86
CA SER A 126 29.24 -39.92 -1.92
C SER A 126 28.43 -40.29 -0.69
N THR A 127 28.51 -39.49 0.38
CA THR A 127 27.80 -39.77 1.63
C THR A 127 26.55 -38.90 1.80
N GLU A 128 25.50 -39.47 2.39
CA GLU A 128 24.23 -38.80 2.70
C GLU A 128 24.41 -37.46 3.45
N LYS A 129 25.37 -37.43 4.39
CA LYS A 129 25.68 -36.24 5.22
C LYS A 129 26.31 -35.11 4.40
N GLU A 130 27.11 -35.45 3.40
CA GLU A 130 27.76 -34.45 2.53
C GLU A 130 26.76 -33.82 1.57
N ILE A 131 25.86 -34.63 0.99
CA ILE A 131 24.81 -34.16 0.07
C ILE A 131 23.77 -33.32 0.81
N THR A 132 23.36 -33.74 2.00
CA THR A 132 22.45 -32.94 2.83
C THR A 132 23.12 -31.64 3.32
N ALA A 133 24.42 -31.64 3.64
CA ALA A 133 25.17 -30.43 3.96
C ALA A 133 25.25 -29.47 2.77
N LEU A 134 25.49 -29.98 1.55
CA LEU A 134 25.47 -29.20 0.32
C LEU A 134 24.13 -28.48 0.13
N LEU A 135 23.01 -29.21 0.27
CA LEU A 135 21.67 -28.63 0.13
C LEU A 135 21.40 -27.52 1.13
N VAL A 136 21.87 -27.62 2.38
CA VAL A 136 21.65 -26.60 3.41
C VAL A 136 22.56 -25.39 3.23
N GLN A 137 23.84 -25.62 2.94
CA GLN A 137 24.83 -24.55 2.80
C GLN A 137 24.62 -23.69 1.55
N THR A 138 23.98 -24.24 0.53
CA THR A 138 23.64 -23.51 -0.70
C THR A 138 22.45 -22.56 -0.52
N MET A 139 21.52 -22.80 0.41
CA MET A 139 20.31 -21.96 0.57
C MET A 139 20.58 -20.47 0.85
N PRO A 140 21.46 -20.08 1.81
CA PRO A 140 21.75 -18.66 2.06
C PRO A 140 22.35 -17.94 0.84
N SER A 141 23.05 -18.70 -0.01
CA SER A 141 23.72 -18.20 -1.21
C SER A 141 22.75 -17.90 -2.36
N LEU A 142 21.53 -18.44 -2.33
CA LEU A 142 20.49 -18.18 -3.33
C LEU A 142 19.94 -16.75 -3.25
N ARG A 143 20.02 -16.07 -2.10
CA ARG A 143 19.45 -14.71 -1.88
C ARG A 143 20.13 -13.57 -2.66
N ARG A 144 21.28 -13.82 -3.27
CA ARG A 144 22.14 -12.78 -3.89
C ARG A 144 22.42 -13.00 -5.37
N ARG A 145 21.78 -13.99 -6.00
CA ARG A 145 22.11 -14.47 -7.34
C ARG A 145 21.11 -14.03 -8.41
N SER A 146 21.58 -13.94 -9.64
CA SER A 146 20.76 -13.59 -10.82
C SER A 146 19.81 -14.75 -11.19
N ARG A 147 18.83 -14.51 -12.07
CA ARG A 147 17.84 -15.53 -12.47
C ARG A 147 18.48 -16.72 -13.19
N GLU A 148 19.46 -16.46 -14.03
CA GLU A 148 20.22 -17.48 -14.78
C GLU A 148 21.10 -18.31 -13.84
N GLU A 149 21.78 -17.65 -12.89
CA GLU A 149 22.61 -18.30 -11.87
C GLU A 149 21.81 -19.25 -10.96
N LEU A 150 20.53 -18.94 -10.71
CA LEU A 150 19.64 -19.82 -9.91
C LEU A 150 19.30 -21.11 -10.65
N LEU A 151 19.08 -21.05 -11.96
CA LEU A 151 18.73 -22.22 -12.78
C LEU A 151 19.93 -23.15 -12.95
N GLU A 152 21.10 -22.61 -13.27
CA GLU A 152 22.33 -23.41 -13.41
C GLU A 152 22.70 -24.09 -12.09
N LEU A 153 22.59 -23.39 -10.96
CA LEU A 153 22.78 -24.00 -9.65
C LEU A 153 21.79 -25.14 -9.38
N ALA A 154 20.53 -24.97 -9.75
CA ALA A 154 19.52 -26.01 -9.58
C ALA A 154 19.87 -27.26 -10.39
N GLN A 155 20.32 -27.09 -11.64
CA GLN A 155 20.77 -28.18 -12.51
C GLN A 155 22.02 -28.90 -11.95
N ILE A 156 23.01 -28.16 -11.45
CA ILE A 156 24.23 -28.74 -10.86
C ILE A 156 23.89 -29.53 -9.59
N VAL A 157 23.08 -28.96 -8.69
CA VAL A 157 22.65 -29.64 -7.45
C VAL A 157 21.87 -30.91 -7.80
N TRP A 158 21.02 -30.87 -8.82
CA TRP A 158 20.24 -32.02 -9.26
C TRP A 158 21.10 -33.16 -9.79
N GLN A 159 22.15 -32.87 -10.56
CA GLN A 159 23.05 -33.90 -11.08
C GLN A 159 23.66 -34.78 -10.00
N VAL A 160 23.93 -34.20 -8.82
CA VAL A 160 24.46 -34.89 -7.64
C VAL A 160 23.34 -35.59 -6.87
N VAL A 161 22.21 -34.90 -6.66
CA VAL A 161 21.11 -35.42 -5.81
C VAL A 161 20.39 -36.60 -6.45
N GLN A 162 20.24 -36.64 -7.79
CA GLN A 162 19.45 -37.67 -8.49
C GLN A 162 19.91 -39.12 -8.20
N GLN A 163 21.20 -39.33 -7.91
CA GLN A 163 21.76 -40.65 -7.62
C GLN A 163 21.47 -41.14 -6.19
N HIS A 164 21.03 -40.25 -5.31
CA HIS A 164 20.82 -40.48 -3.87
C HIS A 164 19.37 -40.18 -3.42
N LEU A 165 18.43 -40.08 -4.37
CA LEU A 165 17.00 -39.82 -4.09
C LEU A 165 16.31 -40.94 -3.30
N ASN A 166 16.94 -42.11 -3.15
CA ASN A 166 16.45 -43.20 -2.31
C ASN A 166 16.71 -43.00 -0.81
N GLN A 167 17.44 -41.94 -0.41
CA GLN A 167 17.73 -41.63 0.99
C GLN A 167 16.72 -40.60 1.54
N ASP A 168 16.11 -40.93 2.69
CA ASP A 168 15.01 -40.15 3.28
C ASP A 168 15.42 -38.68 3.60
N ASP A 169 16.63 -38.47 4.15
CA ASP A 169 17.11 -37.12 4.51
C ASP A 169 17.44 -36.27 3.27
N VAL A 170 17.99 -36.88 2.22
CA VAL A 170 18.31 -36.20 0.95
C VAL A 170 17.01 -35.73 0.30
N CYS A 171 15.99 -36.58 0.24
CA CYS A 171 14.67 -36.25 -0.29
C CYS A 171 13.97 -35.12 0.48
N ALA A 172 14.04 -35.13 1.81
CA ALA A 172 13.47 -34.06 2.63
C ALA A 172 14.17 -32.71 2.39
N ARG A 173 15.52 -32.70 2.32
CA ARG A 173 16.30 -31.48 2.10
C ARG A 173 16.18 -30.94 0.67
N LEU A 174 15.94 -31.80 -0.30
CA LEU A 174 15.70 -31.42 -1.69
C LEU A 174 14.40 -30.58 -1.82
N LEU A 175 13.33 -30.97 -1.13
CA LEU A 175 12.10 -30.16 -1.09
C LEU A 175 12.33 -28.78 -0.49
N LEU A 176 13.06 -28.71 0.64
CA LEU A 176 13.40 -27.44 1.29
C LEU A 176 14.24 -26.56 0.34
N PHE A 177 15.15 -27.16 -0.42
CA PHE A 177 15.94 -26.46 -1.44
C PHE A 177 15.06 -25.90 -2.57
N MET A 178 14.12 -26.71 -3.09
CA MET A 178 13.15 -26.25 -4.10
C MET A 178 12.26 -25.12 -3.56
N GLU A 179 11.81 -25.20 -2.29
CA GLU A 179 11.06 -24.11 -1.63
C GLU A 179 11.87 -22.81 -1.60
N HIS A 180 13.16 -22.90 -1.23
CA HIS A 180 14.04 -21.74 -1.18
C HIS A 180 14.29 -21.15 -2.57
N LEU A 181 14.50 -22.00 -3.58
CA LEU A 181 14.61 -21.57 -4.99
C LEU A 181 13.37 -20.82 -5.44
N LEU A 182 12.17 -21.30 -5.13
CA LEU A 182 10.91 -20.63 -5.47
C LEU A 182 10.72 -19.32 -4.72
N SER A 183 11.14 -19.24 -3.46
CA SER A 183 11.06 -18.00 -2.69
C SER A 183 11.91 -16.86 -3.27
N GLN A 184 13.08 -17.19 -3.84
CA GLN A 184 13.98 -16.22 -4.46
C GLN A 184 13.69 -16.01 -5.96
N GLY A 185 13.24 -17.06 -6.64
CA GLY A 185 12.99 -17.12 -8.08
C GLY A 185 11.52 -17.05 -8.48
N SER A 186 10.61 -16.59 -7.62
CA SER A 186 9.15 -16.58 -7.85
C SER A 186 8.69 -15.87 -9.13
N ASN A 187 9.53 -15.03 -9.72
CA ASN A 187 9.29 -14.35 -11.00
C ASN A 187 10.02 -14.98 -12.21
N SER A 188 10.93 -15.94 -11.99
CA SER A 188 11.59 -16.69 -13.07
C SER A 188 10.67 -17.80 -13.58
N GLU A 189 10.49 -17.88 -14.90
CA GLU A 189 9.69 -18.93 -15.54
C GLU A 189 10.48 -20.25 -15.63
N ASP A 190 11.79 -20.15 -15.90
CA ASP A 190 12.66 -21.31 -16.09
C ASP A 190 12.84 -22.13 -14.81
N VAL A 191 12.97 -21.47 -13.65
CA VAL A 191 13.05 -22.16 -12.35
C VAL A 191 11.76 -22.92 -12.05
N ARG A 192 10.61 -22.38 -12.46
CA ARG A 192 9.30 -23.03 -12.27
C ARG A 192 9.13 -24.23 -13.20
N LEU A 193 9.60 -24.13 -14.44
CA LEU A 193 9.64 -25.25 -15.39
C LEU A 193 10.57 -26.36 -14.92
N TRP A 194 11.77 -26.00 -14.43
CA TRP A 194 12.73 -26.95 -13.90
C TRP A 194 12.13 -27.73 -12.72
N ILE A 195 11.49 -27.07 -11.76
CA ILE A 195 10.85 -27.77 -10.63
C ILE A 195 9.71 -28.67 -11.12
N ARG A 196 8.92 -28.24 -12.11
CA ARG A 196 7.85 -29.06 -12.70
C ARG A 196 8.38 -30.38 -13.27
N GLU A 197 9.54 -30.38 -13.93
CA GLU A 197 10.10 -31.58 -14.56
C GLU A 197 10.63 -32.59 -13.54
N HIS A 198 11.16 -32.13 -12.41
CA HIS A 198 11.88 -32.96 -11.44
C HIS A 198 11.08 -33.30 -10.16
N LEU A 199 9.95 -32.63 -9.94
CA LEU A 199 9.01 -32.95 -8.85
C LEU A 199 8.40 -34.37 -8.94
N PRO A 200 8.12 -34.97 -10.13
CA PRO A 200 7.68 -36.35 -10.25
C PRO A 200 8.64 -37.38 -9.69
N ASP A 201 9.96 -37.16 -9.87
CA ASP A 201 10.99 -38.06 -9.36
C ASP A 201 11.00 -38.06 -7.83
N TRP A 202 10.80 -36.88 -7.23
CA TRP A 202 10.62 -36.78 -5.78
C TRP A 202 9.37 -37.55 -5.32
N VAL A 203 8.22 -37.34 -5.95
CA VAL A 203 6.95 -38.02 -5.59
C VAL A 203 7.06 -39.54 -5.70
N ALA A 204 7.79 -40.06 -6.69
CA ALA A 204 7.97 -41.51 -6.87
C ALA A 204 8.75 -42.15 -5.71
N GLN A 205 9.69 -41.44 -5.09
CA GLN A 205 10.51 -41.98 -3.99
C GLN A 205 9.78 -41.92 -2.64
N VAL A 206 8.79 -41.03 -2.50
CA VAL A 206 8.01 -40.89 -1.27
C VAL A 206 7.25 -42.16 -0.88
N ASP A 207 6.79 -42.95 -1.85
CA ASP A 207 6.12 -44.22 -1.57
C ASP A 207 7.02 -45.19 -0.78
N HIS A 208 8.33 -45.11 -0.98
CA HIS A 208 9.34 -45.97 -0.37
C HIS A 208 9.99 -45.41 0.90
N MET A 209 9.68 -44.16 1.29
CA MET A 209 10.26 -43.53 2.48
C MET A 209 9.88 -44.29 3.77
N SER A 210 10.89 -44.53 4.60
CA SER A 210 10.76 -45.27 5.86
C SER A 210 10.51 -44.37 7.06
N SER A 211 11.05 -43.14 7.02
CA SER A 211 10.90 -42.12 8.06
C SER A 211 9.67 -41.23 7.83
N GLU A 212 8.67 -41.38 8.69
CA GLU A 212 7.48 -40.50 8.68
C GLU A 212 7.83 -39.04 8.99
N GLU A 213 8.84 -38.78 9.84
CA GLU A 213 9.23 -37.42 10.23
C GLU A 213 9.88 -36.65 9.07
N ALA A 214 10.73 -37.33 8.28
CA ALA A 214 11.38 -36.77 7.11
C ALA A 214 10.38 -36.42 6.01
N PHE A 215 9.36 -37.29 5.80
CA PHE A 215 8.28 -37.01 4.86
C PHE A 215 7.45 -35.80 5.30
N VAL A 216 7.06 -35.71 6.57
CA VAL A 216 6.05 -34.76 7.05
C VAL A 216 6.56 -33.33 7.18
N GLY A 217 7.76 -33.13 7.75
CA GLY A 217 8.22 -31.81 8.18
C GLY A 217 8.33 -30.79 7.04
N GLU A 218 9.04 -31.17 5.98
CA GLU A 218 9.32 -30.27 4.85
C GLU A 218 8.22 -30.32 3.78
N SER A 219 7.49 -31.44 3.63
CA SER A 219 6.39 -31.55 2.67
C SER A 219 5.19 -30.68 3.04
N LEU A 220 4.75 -30.66 4.31
CA LEU A 220 3.61 -29.85 4.75
C LEU A 220 3.84 -28.36 4.46
N LYS A 221 5.06 -27.89 4.70
CA LYS A 221 5.43 -26.50 4.47
C LYS A 221 5.48 -26.18 2.97
N PHE A 222 6.08 -27.05 2.16
CA PHE A 222 6.13 -26.87 0.72
C PHE A 222 4.72 -26.85 0.08
N TRP A 223 3.89 -27.84 0.41
CA TRP A 223 2.57 -28.02 -0.21
C TRP A 223 1.51 -27.02 0.27
N SER A 224 1.62 -26.52 1.51
CA SER A 224 0.77 -25.41 1.98
C SER A 224 1.01 -24.10 1.21
N HIS A 225 2.26 -23.81 0.84
CA HIS A 225 2.63 -22.61 0.06
C HIS A 225 2.61 -22.84 -1.46
N PHE A 226 2.38 -24.07 -1.93
CA PHE A 226 2.49 -24.44 -3.36
C PHE A 226 1.67 -23.57 -4.30
N HIS A 227 0.46 -23.17 -3.87
CA HIS A 227 -0.42 -22.27 -4.62
C HIS A 227 0.18 -20.89 -4.88
N LEU A 228 1.08 -20.39 -4.02
CA LEU A 228 1.78 -19.12 -4.18
C LEU A 228 2.85 -19.19 -5.27
N TYR A 229 3.41 -20.37 -5.50
CA TYR A 229 4.52 -20.58 -6.43
C TYR A 229 4.09 -20.62 -7.90
N LYS A 230 2.79 -20.82 -8.20
CA LYS A 230 2.23 -20.83 -9.57
C LYS A 230 2.97 -21.80 -10.53
N ILE A 231 3.43 -22.96 -10.05
CA ILE A 231 4.07 -24.00 -10.86
C ILE A 231 2.96 -24.80 -11.58
N PRO A 232 2.98 -24.95 -12.91
CA PRO A 232 2.03 -25.81 -13.61
C PRO A 232 2.36 -27.30 -13.38
N LEU A 233 1.43 -28.08 -12.83
CA LEU A 233 1.57 -29.54 -12.67
C LEU A 233 1.29 -30.28 -13.98
N SER A 234 2.03 -31.36 -14.27
CA SER A 234 1.75 -32.25 -15.40
C SER A 234 0.65 -33.28 -15.06
N GLY A 235 -0.07 -33.78 -16.06
CA GLY A 235 -1.11 -34.81 -15.84
C GLY A 235 -0.58 -36.09 -15.20
N ALA A 236 0.64 -36.51 -15.57
CA ALA A 236 1.33 -37.67 -14.98
C ALA A 236 1.65 -37.46 -13.49
N LEU A 237 2.11 -36.26 -13.11
CA LEU A 237 2.39 -35.90 -11.72
C LEU A 237 1.12 -35.90 -10.87
N CYS A 238 0.01 -35.36 -11.40
CA CYS A 238 -1.29 -35.40 -10.72
C CYS A 238 -1.75 -36.85 -10.47
N GLN A 239 -1.48 -37.75 -11.42
CA GLN A 239 -1.80 -39.17 -11.27
C GLN A 239 -0.93 -39.85 -10.20
N HIS A 240 0.40 -39.64 -10.21
CA HIS A 240 1.31 -40.15 -9.17
C HIS A 240 0.95 -39.65 -7.77
N ILE A 241 0.61 -38.37 -7.62
CA ILE A 241 0.17 -37.82 -6.34
C ILE A 241 -1.14 -38.48 -5.90
N THR A 242 -2.07 -38.72 -6.82
CA THR A 242 -3.33 -39.40 -6.51
C THR A 242 -3.09 -40.85 -6.06
N ASP A 243 -2.20 -41.58 -6.73
CA ASP A 243 -1.84 -42.96 -6.36
C ASP A 243 -1.11 -43.02 -5.01
N LEU A 244 -0.15 -42.13 -4.77
CA LEU A 244 0.54 -41.95 -3.47
C LEU A 244 -0.45 -41.64 -2.34
N THR A 245 -1.42 -40.75 -2.59
CA THR A 245 -2.44 -40.46 -1.59
C THR A 245 -3.30 -41.68 -1.30
N ALA A 246 -3.71 -42.44 -2.31
CA ALA A 246 -4.48 -43.66 -2.09
C ALA A 246 -3.70 -44.72 -1.27
N SER A 247 -2.38 -44.79 -1.42
CA SER A 247 -1.51 -45.72 -0.68
C SER A 247 -1.29 -45.28 0.78
N LYS A 248 -0.86 -44.03 1.01
CA LYS A 248 -0.42 -43.53 2.32
C LYS A 248 -1.54 -42.99 3.21
N ILE A 249 -2.74 -42.75 2.69
CA ILE A 249 -3.84 -42.20 3.50
C ILE A 249 -4.41 -43.18 4.52
N LYS A 250 -4.19 -44.49 4.32
CA LYS A 250 -4.55 -45.57 5.26
C LYS A 250 -3.54 -45.74 6.42
N THR A 251 -2.48 -44.93 6.46
CA THR A 251 -1.50 -44.95 7.55
C THR A 251 -2.11 -44.47 8.86
N ARG A 252 -1.53 -44.88 10.01
CA ARG A 252 -1.98 -44.43 11.34
C ARG A 252 -1.55 -42.99 11.67
N SER A 253 -0.63 -42.42 10.89
CA SER A 253 0.00 -41.13 11.17
C SER A 253 -0.83 -39.97 10.62
N VAL A 254 -1.44 -39.22 11.52
CA VAL A 254 -2.25 -38.02 11.20
C VAL A 254 -1.49 -37.03 10.32
N ARG A 255 -0.20 -36.82 10.61
CA ARG A 255 0.59 -35.81 9.88
C ARG A 255 0.86 -36.22 8.43
N VAL A 256 1.06 -37.53 8.18
CA VAL A 256 1.20 -38.10 6.84
C VAL A 256 -0.12 -37.94 6.07
N GLN A 257 -1.25 -38.26 6.70
CA GLN A 257 -2.58 -38.09 6.11
C GLN A 257 -2.86 -36.62 5.69
N VAL A 258 -2.53 -35.67 6.56
CA VAL A 258 -2.66 -34.22 6.28
C VAL A 258 -1.77 -33.81 5.09
N ALA A 259 -0.52 -34.27 5.05
CA ALA A 259 0.40 -33.96 3.95
C ALA A 259 -0.10 -34.51 2.62
N CYS A 260 -0.54 -35.77 2.58
CA CYS A 260 -1.15 -36.38 1.40
C CYS A 260 -2.39 -35.59 0.93
N LEU A 261 -3.31 -35.27 1.84
CA LEU A 261 -4.52 -34.51 1.49
C LEU A 261 -4.18 -33.11 0.94
N GLN A 262 -3.20 -32.41 1.50
CA GLN A 262 -2.75 -31.11 0.98
C GLN A 262 -2.15 -31.23 -0.43
N MET A 263 -1.31 -32.23 -0.66
CA MET A 263 -0.74 -32.53 -1.99
C MET A 263 -1.86 -32.76 -3.01
N TRP A 264 -2.82 -33.62 -2.66
CA TRP A 264 -3.93 -33.95 -3.55
C TRP A 264 -4.84 -32.74 -3.83
N GLY A 265 -5.13 -31.93 -2.81
CA GLY A 265 -5.91 -30.70 -2.94
C GLY A 265 -5.30 -29.71 -3.94
N GLN A 266 -3.97 -29.56 -3.95
CA GLN A 266 -3.28 -28.70 -4.92
C GLN A 266 -3.38 -29.25 -6.36
N CYS A 267 -3.24 -30.57 -6.55
CA CYS A 267 -3.43 -31.21 -7.86
C CYS A 267 -4.84 -30.95 -8.42
N VAL A 268 -5.86 -31.12 -7.57
CA VAL A 268 -7.25 -30.84 -7.93
C VAL A 268 -7.45 -29.37 -8.28
N ARG A 269 -6.93 -28.44 -7.47
CA ARG A 269 -7.07 -27.00 -7.72
C ARG A 269 -6.48 -26.57 -9.05
N GLN A 270 -5.32 -27.11 -9.45
CA GLN A 270 -4.69 -26.73 -10.72
C GLN A 270 -5.40 -27.32 -11.93
N SER A 271 -5.79 -28.60 -11.84
CA SER A 271 -6.58 -29.24 -12.91
C SER A 271 -7.93 -28.56 -13.15
N ALA A 272 -8.51 -27.98 -12.09
CA ALA A 272 -9.75 -27.22 -12.11
C ALA A 272 -9.65 -25.81 -12.74
N ASN A 273 -8.45 -25.23 -12.89
CA ASN A 273 -8.28 -23.81 -13.26
C ASN A 273 -8.14 -23.62 -14.79
N PRO A 274 -9.13 -23.01 -15.48
CA PRO A 274 -9.12 -22.86 -16.92
C PRO A 274 -8.03 -21.93 -17.45
N ASP A 275 -7.59 -20.91 -16.70
CA ASP A 275 -6.53 -19.98 -17.13
C ASP A 275 -5.13 -20.59 -17.02
N VAL A 276 -4.94 -21.45 -16.01
CA VAL A 276 -3.74 -22.28 -15.88
C VAL A 276 -3.71 -23.30 -17.02
N ASN A 277 -4.84 -23.96 -17.32
CA ASN A 277 -4.94 -24.83 -18.49
C ASN A 277 -4.70 -24.08 -19.80
N ARG A 278 -5.19 -22.84 -19.96
CA ARG A 278 -4.96 -22.02 -21.18
C ARG A 278 -3.49 -21.62 -21.33
N ARG A 279 -2.83 -21.20 -20.25
CA ARG A 279 -1.39 -20.90 -20.23
C ARG A 279 -0.53 -22.15 -20.41
N ILE A 280 -0.92 -23.26 -19.80
CA ILE A 280 -0.32 -24.58 -20.04
C ILE A 280 -0.51 -24.96 -21.50
N HIS A 281 -1.65 -24.72 -22.14
CA HIS A 281 -1.88 -24.97 -23.56
C HIS A 281 -1.06 -24.04 -24.47
N THR A 282 -0.83 -22.78 -24.08
CA THR A 282 0.05 -21.86 -24.84
C THR A 282 1.53 -22.29 -24.71
N LEU A 283 1.94 -22.76 -23.54
CA LEU A 283 3.28 -23.31 -23.29
C LEU A 283 3.47 -24.73 -23.86
N ALA A 284 2.41 -25.55 -23.91
CA ALA A 284 2.38 -26.92 -24.42
C ALA A 284 2.04 -27.00 -25.91
N GLY A 285 1.97 -25.87 -26.62
CA GLY A 285 1.88 -25.82 -28.09
C GLY A 285 3.02 -26.57 -28.81
N LYS A 286 4.03 -27.07 -28.09
CA LYS A 286 5.06 -27.98 -28.60
C LYS A 286 4.87 -29.47 -28.28
N TYR A 287 4.08 -29.89 -27.28
CA TYR A 287 3.91 -31.33 -26.99
C TYR A 287 2.58 -31.66 -26.27
N GLY A 288 1.71 -32.41 -26.97
CA GLY A 288 0.75 -33.37 -26.39
C GLY A 288 -0.54 -32.82 -25.75
N GLN A 289 -1.68 -33.38 -26.16
CA GLN A 289 -3.00 -33.14 -25.55
C GLN A 289 -3.02 -33.57 -24.07
N SER A 290 -3.33 -32.64 -23.16
CA SER A 290 -3.49 -32.94 -21.73
C SER A 290 -4.80 -33.72 -21.50
N GLN A 291 -4.71 -34.97 -21.05
CA GLN A 291 -5.88 -35.72 -20.59
C GLN A 291 -6.43 -35.14 -19.28
N GLU A 292 -7.75 -35.06 -19.18
CA GLU A 292 -8.47 -34.72 -17.96
C GLU A 292 -8.06 -35.67 -16.80
N PRO A 293 -7.71 -35.15 -15.61
CA PRO A 293 -7.47 -36.02 -14.47
C PRO A 293 -8.79 -36.64 -14.01
N ARG A 294 -8.98 -37.91 -14.36
CA ARG A 294 -10.08 -38.73 -13.85
C ARG A 294 -9.85 -38.99 -12.37
N VAL A 295 -10.46 -38.19 -11.49
CA VAL A 295 -10.57 -38.52 -10.06
C VAL A 295 -11.19 -39.92 -9.94
N ARG A 296 -10.42 -40.92 -9.48
CA ARG A 296 -10.92 -42.30 -9.32
C ARG A 296 -12.07 -42.30 -8.31
N LYS A 297 -13.14 -43.04 -8.58
CA LYS A 297 -14.30 -43.21 -7.67
C LYS A 297 -13.87 -43.69 -6.27
N GLU A 298 -12.82 -44.51 -6.22
CA GLU A 298 -12.23 -45.04 -4.98
C GLU A 298 -11.60 -43.94 -4.10
N ALA A 299 -10.85 -43.00 -4.69
CA ALA A 299 -10.26 -41.89 -3.94
C ALA A 299 -11.33 -40.96 -3.36
N PHE A 300 -12.43 -40.76 -4.09
CA PHE A 300 -13.58 -40.01 -3.59
C PHE A 300 -14.29 -40.73 -2.43
N GLN A 301 -14.43 -42.05 -2.47
CA GLN A 301 -14.99 -42.83 -1.36
C GLN A 301 -14.14 -42.76 -0.10
N VAL A 302 -12.82 -42.94 -0.23
CA VAL A 302 -11.87 -42.80 0.89
C VAL A 302 -11.93 -41.40 1.50
N LEU A 303 -12.06 -40.37 0.67
CA LEU A 303 -12.21 -39.00 1.14
C LEU A 303 -13.51 -38.78 1.95
N LEU A 304 -14.63 -39.40 1.54
CA LEU A 304 -15.89 -39.32 2.28
C LEU A 304 -15.83 -40.05 3.63
N GLU A 305 -14.99 -41.08 3.76
CA GLU A 305 -14.70 -41.73 5.05
C GLU A 305 -13.87 -40.82 5.97
N LEU A 306 -12.86 -40.14 5.43
CA LEU A 306 -11.97 -39.25 6.20
C LEU A 306 -12.68 -38.00 6.72
N VAL A 307 -13.70 -37.53 6.01
CA VAL A 307 -14.60 -36.48 6.49
C VAL A 307 -15.30 -36.88 7.80
N ARG A 308 -15.52 -38.16 8.04
CA ARG A 308 -16.11 -38.71 9.27
C ARG A 308 -15.06 -39.20 10.28
N GLY A 309 -13.78 -38.89 10.03
CA GLY A 309 -12.67 -39.32 10.87
C GLY A 309 -12.66 -38.66 12.26
N GLN A 310 -11.99 -39.31 13.21
CA GLN A 310 -11.88 -38.82 14.59
C GLN A 310 -10.99 -37.56 14.71
N GLU A 311 -9.96 -37.43 13.86
CA GLU A 311 -8.97 -36.35 13.95
C GLU A 311 -9.41 -35.08 13.19
N PRO A 312 -9.54 -33.92 13.87
CA PRO A 312 -10.05 -32.69 13.24
C PRO A 312 -9.17 -32.12 12.13
N ARG A 313 -7.84 -32.29 12.23
CA ARG A 313 -6.89 -31.81 11.22
C ARG A 313 -7.07 -32.54 9.89
N VAL A 314 -7.31 -33.84 9.95
CA VAL A 314 -7.57 -34.68 8.77
C VAL A 314 -8.91 -34.32 8.16
N ARG A 315 -9.96 -34.14 8.99
CA ARG A 315 -11.27 -33.68 8.53
C ARG A 315 -11.18 -32.35 7.78
N LYS A 316 -10.46 -31.37 8.34
CA LYS A 316 -10.27 -30.05 7.72
C LYS A 316 -9.67 -30.16 6.33
N GLU A 317 -8.56 -30.89 6.20
CA GLU A 317 -7.91 -31.04 4.89
C GLU A 317 -8.75 -31.88 3.92
N ALA A 318 -9.48 -32.89 4.40
CA ALA A 318 -10.41 -33.66 3.57
C ALA A 318 -11.54 -32.78 3.00
N PHE A 319 -12.13 -31.91 3.83
CA PHE A 319 -13.09 -30.90 3.37
C PHE A 319 -12.47 -29.86 2.43
N GLN A 320 -11.19 -29.53 2.63
CA GLN A 320 -10.48 -28.61 1.74
C GLN A 320 -10.31 -29.21 0.34
N VAL A 321 -9.97 -30.50 0.25
CA VAL A 321 -9.91 -31.22 -1.03
C VAL A 321 -11.29 -31.27 -1.69
N LEU A 322 -12.36 -31.53 -0.93
CA LEU A 322 -13.74 -31.48 -1.43
C LEU A 322 -14.09 -30.11 -2.02
N LEU A 323 -13.70 -29.03 -1.35
CA LEU A 323 -13.92 -27.67 -1.83
C LEU A 323 -13.25 -27.41 -3.19
N GLU A 324 -12.01 -27.87 -3.37
CA GLU A 324 -11.34 -27.74 -4.66
C GLU A 324 -12.00 -28.62 -5.74
N LEU A 325 -12.49 -29.81 -5.38
CA LEU A 325 -13.23 -30.69 -6.30
C LEU A 325 -14.56 -30.05 -6.74
N VAL A 326 -15.32 -29.41 -5.84
CA VAL A 326 -16.57 -28.71 -6.18
C VAL A 326 -16.31 -27.54 -7.12
N ARG A 327 -15.24 -26.77 -6.88
CA ARG A 327 -14.87 -25.64 -7.74
C ARG A 327 -14.50 -26.07 -9.16
N GLY A 328 -13.83 -27.23 -9.32
CA GLY A 328 -13.40 -27.74 -10.63
C GLY A 328 -14.44 -28.57 -11.37
N PHE A 329 -15.21 -29.38 -10.65
CA PHE A 329 -16.15 -30.34 -11.24
C PHE A 329 -17.54 -30.20 -10.62
N PRO A 330 -18.25 -29.08 -10.87
CA PRO A 330 -19.51 -28.79 -10.20
C PRO A 330 -20.58 -29.88 -10.42
N GLN A 331 -20.62 -30.53 -11.60
CA GLN A 331 -21.71 -31.46 -12.00
C GLN A 331 -21.78 -32.81 -11.24
N LYS A 332 -20.90 -33.12 -10.27
CA LYS A 332 -20.72 -34.49 -9.73
C LYS A 332 -21.15 -34.73 -8.27
N PHE A 333 -21.73 -33.76 -7.58
CA PHE A 333 -21.97 -33.86 -6.14
C PHE A 333 -23.39 -34.30 -5.80
N SER A 334 -23.52 -35.36 -5.01
CA SER A 334 -24.81 -35.86 -4.52
C SER A 334 -25.28 -35.10 -3.28
N HIS A 335 -26.59 -35.01 -3.10
CA HIS A 335 -27.23 -34.40 -1.92
C HIS A 335 -26.76 -35.00 -0.57
N SER A 336 -26.33 -36.26 -0.54
CA SER A 336 -25.73 -36.90 0.64
C SER A 336 -24.44 -36.23 1.12
N VAL A 337 -23.63 -35.71 0.20
CA VAL A 337 -22.41 -34.97 0.54
C VAL A 337 -22.79 -33.64 1.18
N TYR A 338 -23.76 -32.92 0.61
CA TYR A 338 -24.27 -31.67 1.16
C TYR A 338 -24.71 -31.82 2.63
N LYS A 339 -25.51 -32.85 2.95
CA LYS A 339 -25.90 -33.13 4.35
C LYS A 339 -24.71 -33.36 5.28
N SER A 340 -23.68 -34.07 4.79
CA SER A 340 -22.45 -34.32 5.56
C SER A 340 -21.66 -33.03 5.81
N VAL A 341 -21.68 -32.09 4.86
CA VAL A 341 -21.04 -30.77 5.03
C VAL A 341 -21.84 -29.91 6.01
N VAL A 342 -23.17 -29.92 5.92
CA VAL A 342 -24.04 -29.21 6.88
C VAL A 342 -23.81 -29.73 8.30
N SER A 343 -23.66 -31.04 8.52
CA SER A 343 -23.32 -31.58 9.84
C SER A 343 -21.96 -31.10 10.36
N ALA A 344 -21.01 -30.81 9.46
CA ALA A 344 -19.69 -30.31 9.84
C ALA A 344 -19.69 -28.84 10.29
N LEU A 345 -20.81 -28.11 10.14
CA LEU A 345 -20.97 -26.80 10.78
C LEU A 345 -21.07 -26.89 12.31
N LYS A 346 -21.32 -28.08 12.87
CA LYS A 346 -21.34 -28.32 14.32
C LYS A 346 -20.08 -29.04 14.83
N ASP A 347 -19.05 -29.08 14.00
CA ASP A 347 -17.77 -29.71 14.35
C ASP A 347 -17.09 -28.99 15.50
N ASP A 348 -16.34 -29.73 16.33
CA ASP A 348 -15.62 -29.21 17.49
C ASP A 348 -14.49 -28.25 17.09
N TYR A 349 -13.92 -28.40 15.88
CA TYR A 349 -12.78 -27.61 15.43
C TYR A 349 -13.18 -26.46 14.49
N GLU A 350 -12.76 -25.24 14.84
CA GLU A 350 -13.09 -24.01 14.06
C GLU A 350 -12.66 -24.10 12.59
N GLY A 351 -11.52 -24.72 12.31
CA GLY A 351 -10.99 -24.83 10.95
C GLY A 351 -11.88 -25.71 10.05
N VAL A 352 -12.51 -26.75 10.60
CA VAL A 352 -13.45 -27.59 9.85
C VAL A 352 -14.70 -26.77 9.52
N ARG A 353 -15.25 -26.04 10.51
CA ARG A 353 -16.44 -25.19 10.32
C ARG A 353 -16.23 -24.13 9.23
N ILE A 354 -15.07 -23.46 9.22
CA ILE A 354 -14.72 -22.47 8.18
C ILE A 354 -14.67 -23.10 6.78
N VAL A 355 -14.04 -24.27 6.64
CA VAL A 355 -13.96 -24.94 5.33
C VAL A 355 -15.32 -25.46 4.89
N ALA A 356 -16.12 -25.99 5.82
CA ALA A 356 -17.49 -26.41 5.58
C ALA A 356 -18.37 -25.25 5.09
N LEU A 357 -18.26 -24.05 5.69
CA LEU A 357 -18.95 -22.85 5.22
C LEU A 357 -18.58 -22.48 3.78
N ASN A 358 -17.29 -22.49 3.45
CA ASN A 358 -16.82 -22.24 2.09
C ASN A 358 -17.34 -23.27 1.09
N LEU A 359 -17.46 -24.53 1.52
CA LEU A 359 -17.95 -25.64 0.71
C LEU A 359 -19.46 -25.53 0.48
N ILE A 360 -20.25 -25.18 1.50
CA ILE A 360 -21.69 -24.90 1.37
C ILE A 360 -21.91 -23.77 0.37
N TYR A 361 -21.16 -22.67 0.50
CA TYR A 361 -21.22 -21.56 -0.45
C TYR A 361 -20.85 -21.98 -1.89
N ALA A 362 -19.77 -22.77 -2.05
CA ALA A 362 -19.34 -23.24 -3.37
C ALA A 362 -20.38 -24.16 -4.03
N ILE A 363 -20.99 -25.05 -3.27
CA ILE A 363 -22.06 -25.94 -3.73
C ILE A 363 -23.30 -25.12 -4.12
N ALA A 364 -23.73 -24.19 -3.27
CA ALA A 364 -24.88 -23.32 -3.52
C ALA A 364 -24.68 -22.45 -4.77
N LYS A 365 -23.46 -21.94 -4.99
CA LYS A 365 -23.10 -21.17 -6.18
C LYS A 365 -23.09 -22.03 -7.45
N ALA A 366 -22.67 -23.29 -7.36
CA ALA A 366 -22.63 -24.21 -8.49
C ALA A 366 -24.02 -24.66 -8.95
N HIS A 367 -24.92 -24.95 -8.01
CA HIS A 367 -26.27 -25.48 -8.28
C HIS A 367 -27.37 -24.63 -7.66
N PRO A 368 -27.58 -23.39 -8.15
CA PRO A 368 -28.42 -22.46 -7.44
C PRO A 368 -29.92 -22.82 -7.42
N GLN A 369 -30.38 -23.53 -8.45
CA GLN A 369 -31.78 -23.87 -8.68
C GLN A 369 -32.12 -25.32 -8.32
N GLU A 370 -31.15 -26.11 -7.86
CA GLU A 370 -31.39 -27.50 -7.49
C GLU A 370 -32.30 -27.53 -6.25
N THR A 371 -33.37 -28.31 -6.32
CA THR A 371 -34.29 -28.50 -5.21
C THR A 371 -34.13 -29.88 -4.61
N PHE A 372 -34.23 -29.96 -3.30
CA PHE A 372 -34.28 -31.23 -2.59
C PHE A 372 -35.47 -31.25 -1.65
N ARG A 373 -35.96 -32.46 -1.35
CA ARG A 373 -37.11 -32.67 -0.48
C ARG A 373 -36.62 -33.18 0.87
N GLU A 374 -36.80 -32.37 1.90
CA GLU A 374 -36.50 -32.74 3.28
C GLU A 374 -37.74 -32.46 4.14
N ASN A 375 -38.16 -33.44 4.96
CA ASN A 375 -39.35 -33.34 5.82
C ASN A 375 -40.64 -32.88 5.10
N LYS A 376 -40.90 -33.40 3.89
CA LYS A 376 -42.06 -33.09 3.02
C LYS A 376 -42.09 -31.67 2.42
N LEU A 377 -41.05 -30.87 2.60
CA LEU A 377 -40.92 -29.54 1.98
C LEU A 377 -39.87 -29.60 0.85
N GLU A 378 -40.22 -29.08 -0.31
CA GLU A 378 -39.25 -28.84 -1.40
C GLU A 378 -38.55 -27.51 -1.15
N ARG A 379 -37.21 -27.54 -1.15
CA ARG A 379 -36.39 -26.36 -0.87
C ARG A 379 -35.31 -26.19 -1.93
N ARG A 380 -35.04 -24.94 -2.28
CA ARG A 380 -33.91 -24.58 -3.15
C ARG A 380 -32.62 -24.66 -2.34
N LEU A 381 -31.60 -25.26 -2.92
CA LEU A 381 -30.30 -25.48 -2.28
C LEU A 381 -29.65 -24.17 -1.81
N VAL A 382 -29.81 -23.08 -2.57
CA VAL A 382 -29.27 -21.76 -2.21
C VAL A 382 -29.92 -21.18 -0.98
N ASP A 383 -31.24 -21.30 -0.85
CA ASP A 383 -31.97 -20.73 0.27
C ASP A 383 -31.67 -21.51 1.56
N ASP A 384 -31.54 -22.84 1.46
CA ASP A 384 -31.13 -23.70 2.57
C ASP A 384 -29.69 -23.43 3.01
N ALA A 385 -28.76 -23.35 2.04
CA ALA A 385 -27.36 -23.01 2.29
C ALA A 385 -27.23 -21.62 2.93
N PHE A 386 -28.00 -20.65 2.46
CA PHE A 386 -28.02 -19.31 3.01
C PHE A 386 -28.51 -19.30 4.47
N GLY A 387 -29.57 -20.05 4.79
CA GLY A 387 -30.04 -20.22 6.17
C GLY A 387 -28.96 -20.80 7.09
N HIS A 388 -28.28 -21.85 6.65
CA HIS A 388 -27.16 -22.42 7.41
C HIS A 388 -26.01 -21.44 7.64
N ILE A 389 -25.64 -20.64 6.63
CA ILE A 389 -24.63 -19.59 6.77
C ILE A 389 -25.11 -18.51 7.76
N CYS A 390 -26.37 -18.08 7.67
CA CYS A 390 -26.96 -17.12 8.61
C CYS A 390 -26.90 -17.62 10.07
N ASN A 391 -27.24 -18.88 10.30
CA ASN A 391 -27.20 -19.47 11.64
C ASN A 391 -25.78 -19.50 12.23
N THR A 392 -24.74 -19.61 11.39
CA THR A 392 -23.33 -19.60 11.85
C THR A 392 -22.81 -18.23 12.29
N ILE A 393 -23.59 -17.16 12.13
CA ILE A 393 -23.27 -15.87 12.79
C ILE A 393 -23.32 -16.00 14.30
N ASN A 394 -24.06 -16.97 14.84
CA ASN A 394 -24.11 -17.21 16.28
C ASN A 394 -23.01 -18.18 16.77
N ASP A 395 -21.96 -18.41 15.98
CA ASP A 395 -20.85 -19.31 16.35
C ASP A 395 -19.99 -18.74 17.49
N LEU A 396 -19.39 -19.64 18.27
CA LEU A 396 -18.48 -19.29 19.37
C LEU A 396 -17.15 -18.69 18.87
N SER A 397 -16.69 -19.09 17.67
CA SER A 397 -15.43 -18.59 17.10
C SER A 397 -15.67 -17.37 16.23
N ILE A 398 -14.97 -16.29 16.56
CA ILE A 398 -14.96 -15.01 15.84
C ILE A 398 -14.63 -15.22 14.35
N LYS A 399 -13.65 -16.07 14.04
CA LYS A 399 -13.21 -16.33 12.66
C LYS A 399 -14.32 -17.01 11.84
N VAL A 400 -15.12 -17.86 12.48
CA VAL A 400 -16.28 -18.51 11.84
C VAL A 400 -17.37 -17.47 11.61
N ARG A 401 -17.68 -16.63 12.61
CA ARG A 401 -18.66 -15.53 12.49
C ARG A 401 -18.27 -14.54 11.38
N GLU A 402 -17.02 -14.11 11.35
CA GLU A 402 -16.48 -13.19 10.33
C GLU A 402 -16.61 -13.80 8.93
N LYS A 403 -16.26 -15.09 8.77
CA LYS A 403 -16.39 -15.79 7.50
C LYS A 403 -17.86 -15.96 7.08
N ALA A 404 -18.75 -16.28 8.02
CA ALA A 404 -20.17 -16.36 7.76
C ALA A 404 -20.72 -15.02 7.26
N ALA A 405 -20.37 -13.92 7.95
CA ALA A 405 -20.73 -12.57 7.57
C ALA A 405 -20.25 -12.22 6.15
N GLU A 406 -18.99 -12.53 5.81
CA GLU A 406 -18.46 -12.35 4.46
C GLU A 406 -19.26 -13.13 3.41
N LEU A 407 -19.53 -14.41 3.64
CA LEU A 407 -20.19 -15.29 2.67
C LEU A 407 -21.63 -14.89 2.37
N MET A 408 -22.37 -14.38 3.37
CA MET A 408 -23.72 -13.87 3.16
C MET A 408 -23.78 -12.81 2.06
N GLY A 409 -22.83 -11.87 2.05
CA GLY A 409 -22.77 -10.79 1.07
C GLY A 409 -22.53 -11.25 -0.38
N LEU A 410 -21.93 -12.44 -0.54
CA LEU A 410 -21.60 -13.01 -1.84
C LEU A 410 -22.76 -13.80 -2.47
N MET A 411 -23.80 -14.15 -1.69
CA MET A 411 -24.92 -14.98 -2.15
C MET A 411 -26.02 -14.16 -2.83
N ASN A 412 -25.88 -13.94 -4.14
CA ASN A 412 -26.77 -13.06 -4.91
C ASN A 412 -28.09 -13.69 -5.40
N PHE A 413 -28.24 -15.02 -5.34
CA PHE A 413 -29.39 -15.74 -5.91
C PHE A 413 -30.43 -16.18 -4.87
N VAL A 414 -30.31 -15.65 -3.65
CA VAL A 414 -31.18 -15.97 -2.51
C VAL A 414 -32.56 -15.35 -2.73
N SER A 415 -33.60 -16.05 -2.27
CA SER A 415 -34.97 -15.53 -2.28
C SER A 415 -35.06 -14.21 -1.51
N GLN A 416 -35.81 -13.24 -2.07
CA GLN A 416 -36.05 -11.95 -1.42
C GLN A 416 -36.62 -12.09 0.01
N ASN A 417 -37.51 -13.06 0.23
CA ASN A 417 -38.09 -13.32 1.55
C ASN A 417 -37.05 -13.74 2.60
N PHE A 418 -36.02 -14.49 2.19
CA PHE A 418 -34.93 -14.89 3.09
C PHE A 418 -34.05 -13.68 3.43
N LEU A 419 -33.75 -12.84 2.43
CA LEU A 419 -33.00 -11.60 2.64
C LEU A 419 -33.73 -10.65 3.60
N GLU A 420 -35.04 -10.43 3.42
CA GLU A 420 -35.83 -9.57 4.29
C GLU A 420 -35.85 -10.07 5.75
N GLN A 421 -35.86 -11.39 5.96
CA GLN A 421 -35.83 -11.98 7.32
C GLN A 421 -34.50 -11.78 8.06
N THR A 422 -33.38 -11.63 7.35
CA THR A 422 -32.08 -11.40 7.99
C THR A 422 -32.00 -10.09 8.77
N LEU A 423 -32.84 -9.12 8.41
CA LEU A 423 -32.99 -7.83 9.10
C LEU A 423 -34.25 -7.77 9.99
N ASP A 424 -35.02 -8.85 10.07
CA ASP A 424 -36.21 -8.86 10.93
C ASP A 424 -35.77 -8.92 12.40
N LYS A 425 -35.93 -7.79 13.10
CA LYS A 425 -35.67 -7.66 14.54
C LYS A 425 -36.72 -8.38 15.40
N LYS A 426 -37.73 -9.02 14.78
CA LYS A 426 -38.71 -9.90 15.46
C LYS A 426 -38.06 -11.17 15.98
N LEU A 427 -37.09 -11.05 16.89
CA LEU A 427 -36.69 -12.17 17.71
C LEU A 427 -37.79 -12.45 18.74
N MET A 428 -38.58 -13.47 18.43
CA MET A 428 -38.65 -14.69 19.24
C MET A 428 -38.60 -14.46 20.76
N SER A 429 -39.74 -14.05 21.32
CA SER A 429 -40.05 -14.45 22.70
C SER A 429 -41.25 -15.38 22.82
N ASN A 430 -41.97 -15.75 21.74
CA ASN A 430 -43.07 -16.75 21.75
C ASN A 430 -43.72 -17.07 20.37
N LEU A 431 -43.03 -16.92 19.22
CA LEU A 431 -43.65 -17.12 17.88
C LEU A 431 -44.88 -16.23 17.62
N ARG A 432 -44.87 -14.97 18.09
CA ARG A 432 -45.96 -14.00 17.87
C ARG A 432 -45.38 -12.68 17.38
N ALA A 433 -46.03 -12.06 16.38
CA ALA A 433 -45.54 -10.81 15.82
C ALA A 433 -45.68 -9.65 16.83
N LYS A 434 -44.60 -8.89 17.03
CA LYS A 434 -44.60 -7.59 17.71
C LYS A 434 -44.16 -6.53 16.71
N ARG A 435 -44.98 -5.48 16.53
CA ARG A 435 -44.63 -4.35 15.65
C ARG A 435 -43.39 -3.64 16.19
N THR A 436 -42.49 -3.25 15.31
CA THR A 436 -41.30 -2.48 15.71
C THR A 436 -41.75 -1.16 16.36
N ALA A 437 -40.93 -0.56 17.22
CA ALA A 437 -41.26 0.75 17.80
C ALA A 437 -41.51 1.80 16.70
N HIS A 438 -40.76 1.69 15.61
CA HIS A 438 -40.83 2.58 14.45
C HIS A 438 -42.12 2.43 13.62
N GLU A 439 -42.58 1.20 13.35
CA GLU A 439 -43.88 0.96 12.69
C GLU A 439 -45.06 1.47 13.52
N ARG A 440 -44.93 1.45 14.86
CA ARG A 440 -45.93 1.98 15.78
C ARG A 440 -45.96 3.51 15.72
N GLU A 441 -44.79 4.15 15.76
CA GLU A 441 -44.66 5.60 15.70
C GLU A 441 -45.08 6.17 14.34
N SER A 442 -44.68 5.53 13.24
CA SER A 442 -45.16 5.88 11.89
C SER A 442 -46.68 5.76 11.77
N LYS A 443 -47.28 4.69 12.33
CA LYS A 443 -48.74 4.53 12.34
C LYS A 443 -49.43 5.57 13.22
N LEU A 444 -48.91 5.86 14.41
CA LEU A 444 -49.42 6.89 15.32
C LEU A 444 -49.39 8.29 14.69
N VAL A 445 -48.30 8.62 13.99
CA VAL A 445 -48.16 9.88 13.25
C VAL A 445 -49.12 9.92 12.06
N SER A 446 -49.28 8.80 11.32
CA SER A 446 -50.19 8.72 10.18
C SER A 446 -51.68 8.69 10.57
N SER A 447 -52.02 8.16 11.74
CA SER A 447 -53.40 8.05 12.22
C SER A 447 -53.89 9.30 12.93
N GLY A 448 -52.99 10.22 13.30
CA GLY A 448 -53.33 11.45 14.03
C GLY A 448 -53.83 11.20 15.46
N GLU A 449 -53.73 9.97 15.96
CA GLU A 449 -54.18 9.60 17.30
C GLU A 449 -53.07 9.89 18.32
N TRP A 450 -53.30 10.88 19.19
CA TRP A 450 -52.40 11.12 20.31
C TRP A 450 -52.51 9.97 21.31
N SER A 451 -51.36 9.41 21.70
CA SER A 451 -51.28 8.37 22.73
C SER A 451 -51.75 8.93 24.09
N SER A 452 -53.01 8.64 24.47
CA SER A 452 -53.45 8.83 25.86
C SER A 452 -52.72 7.77 26.69
N GLY A 453 -51.72 8.15 27.49
CA GLY A 453 -50.78 7.28 28.20
C GLY A 453 -51.38 6.34 29.27
N LYS A 454 -52.40 5.54 28.90
CA LYS A 454 -53.19 4.68 29.80
C LYS A 454 -53.24 3.21 29.37
N LYS A 455 -52.42 2.76 28.42
CA LYS A 455 -52.47 1.38 27.92
C LYS A 455 -51.09 0.70 27.89
N TRP A 456 -50.60 0.29 29.05
CA TRP A 456 -49.52 -0.71 29.13
C TRP A 456 -49.97 -2.12 28.69
N GLY A 457 -51.29 -2.36 28.58
CA GLY A 457 -51.85 -3.66 28.20
C GLY A 457 -52.02 -3.93 26.70
N ASP A 458 -51.78 -2.95 25.81
CA ASP A 458 -51.91 -3.13 24.35
C ASP A 458 -50.63 -3.71 23.71
N ASP A 459 -49.57 -3.92 24.50
CA ASP A 459 -48.26 -4.49 24.10
C ASP A 459 -48.28 -6.03 23.95
N ALA A 460 -49.43 -6.66 24.11
CA ALA A 460 -49.60 -8.10 23.91
C ALA A 460 -49.52 -8.44 22.41
N PRO A 461 -48.67 -9.40 21.99
CA PRO A 461 -48.56 -9.78 20.59
C PRO A 461 -49.83 -10.53 20.13
N LYS A 462 -50.50 -9.99 19.10
CA LYS A 462 -51.87 -10.39 18.67
C LYS A 462 -51.95 -11.14 17.34
N GLU A 463 -50.92 -11.09 16.49
CA GLU A 463 -50.99 -11.67 15.13
C GLU A 463 -50.38 -13.09 15.10
N GLU A 464 -51.19 -14.07 14.66
CA GLU A 464 -50.75 -15.42 14.32
C GLU A 464 -49.96 -15.37 13.01
N LEU A 465 -48.76 -15.96 13.02
CA LEU A 465 -47.87 -15.97 11.86
C LEU A 465 -48.36 -16.99 10.81
N ASP A 466 -48.34 -16.60 9.53
CA ASP A 466 -48.69 -17.48 8.41
C ASP A 466 -47.72 -18.67 8.30
N ALA A 467 -48.24 -19.86 7.96
CA ALA A 467 -47.48 -21.11 7.93
C ALA A 467 -46.28 -21.08 6.96
N SER A 468 -46.35 -20.22 5.93
CA SER A 468 -45.26 -19.98 4.98
C SER A 468 -44.03 -19.31 5.62
N SER A 469 -44.24 -18.43 6.61
CA SER A 469 -43.18 -17.72 7.35
C SER A 469 -42.45 -18.62 8.35
N VAL A 470 -43.16 -19.61 8.92
CA VAL A 470 -42.62 -20.58 9.89
C VAL A 470 -41.58 -21.52 9.27
N SER A 471 -41.74 -21.87 7.97
CA SER A 471 -40.79 -22.72 7.24
C SER A 471 -39.40 -22.09 7.09
N VAL A 472 -39.34 -20.75 6.96
CA VAL A 472 -38.09 -19.99 6.80
C VAL A 472 -37.40 -19.73 8.14
N MET A 473 -38.18 -19.55 9.22
CA MET A 473 -37.66 -19.41 10.59
C MET A 473 -36.90 -20.64 11.09
N ALA A 474 -37.28 -21.84 10.62
CA ALA A 474 -36.60 -23.08 10.98
C ALA A 474 -35.14 -23.18 10.51
N LEU A 475 -34.68 -22.27 9.64
CA LEU A 475 -33.37 -22.29 8.99
C LEU A 475 -32.35 -21.31 9.58
N GLY A 476 -32.71 -20.55 10.63
CA GLY A 476 -31.77 -19.64 11.31
C GLY A 476 -31.37 -18.39 10.51
N ALA A 477 -32.14 -18.05 9.46
CA ALA A 477 -31.96 -16.82 8.67
C ALA A 477 -32.49 -15.57 9.38
N CYS A 478 -33.41 -15.73 10.33
CA CYS A 478 -34.05 -14.60 11.01
C CYS A 478 -33.06 -13.84 11.91
N GLY A 479 -32.99 -12.51 11.75
CA GLY A 479 -32.15 -11.64 12.59
C GLY A 479 -30.64 -11.81 12.39
N ALA A 480 -30.20 -12.53 11.36
CA ALA A 480 -28.80 -12.84 11.12
C ALA A 480 -27.92 -11.59 10.98
N PHE A 481 -28.31 -10.62 10.14
CA PHE A 481 -27.57 -9.36 10.03
C PHE A 481 -27.69 -8.50 11.29
N VAL A 482 -28.82 -8.54 11.99
CA VAL A 482 -28.97 -7.82 13.26
C VAL A 482 -27.93 -8.30 14.27
N HIS A 483 -27.79 -9.62 14.45
CA HIS A 483 -26.76 -10.20 15.31
C HIS A 483 -25.34 -9.90 14.83
N GLY A 484 -25.09 -9.91 13.52
CA GLY A 484 -23.79 -9.57 12.97
C GLY A 484 -23.41 -8.10 13.15
N LEU A 485 -24.38 -7.19 13.16
CA LEU A 485 -24.19 -5.75 13.41
C LEU A 485 -24.05 -5.43 14.91
N GLU A 486 -24.74 -6.16 15.77
CA GLU A 486 -24.67 -6.03 17.24
C GLU A 486 -23.54 -6.88 17.88
N ASP A 487 -22.65 -7.46 17.06
CA ASP A 487 -21.57 -8.34 17.54
C ASP A 487 -20.53 -7.59 18.38
N GLU A 488 -19.99 -8.27 19.40
CA GLU A 488 -18.96 -7.72 20.29
C GLU A 488 -17.66 -7.37 19.53
N PHE A 489 -17.32 -8.11 18.47
CA PHE A 489 -16.07 -7.91 17.74
C PHE A 489 -16.25 -7.07 16.48
N LEU A 490 -15.36 -6.07 16.35
CA LEU A 490 -15.32 -5.16 15.21
C LEU A 490 -15.22 -5.86 13.85
N ALA A 491 -14.54 -7.02 13.79
CA ALA A 491 -14.31 -7.77 12.55
C ALA A 491 -15.64 -8.28 11.98
N VAL A 492 -16.50 -8.83 12.84
CA VAL A 492 -17.82 -9.33 12.44
C VAL A 492 -18.75 -8.17 12.09
N ARG A 493 -18.80 -7.11 12.91
CA ARG A 493 -19.58 -5.89 12.61
C ARG A 493 -19.21 -5.30 11.26
N SER A 494 -17.92 -5.11 11.04
CA SER A 494 -17.35 -4.58 9.80
C SER A 494 -17.68 -5.42 8.56
N MET A 495 -17.64 -6.76 8.69
CA MET A 495 -17.96 -7.66 7.58
C MET A 495 -19.46 -7.73 7.33
N SER A 496 -20.28 -7.67 8.39
CA SER A 496 -21.73 -7.63 8.29
C SER A 496 -22.21 -6.37 7.56
N ILE A 497 -21.65 -5.20 7.87
CA ILE A 497 -21.93 -3.94 7.16
C ILE A 497 -21.56 -4.06 5.67
N SER A 498 -20.34 -4.53 5.36
CA SER A 498 -19.89 -4.71 3.97
C SER A 498 -20.81 -5.65 3.19
N SER A 499 -21.19 -6.78 3.79
CA SER A 499 -22.04 -7.79 3.17
C SER A 499 -23.47 -7.31 2.97
N LEU A 500 -24.03 -6.65 3.98
CA LEU A 500 -25.35 -6.01 3.88
C LEU A 500 -25.39 -4.99 2.76
N THR A 501 -24.33 -4.20 2.61
CA THR A 501 -24.19 -3.20 1.54
C THR A 501 -24.14 -3.84 0.16
N GLN A 502 -23.32 -4.89 -0.02
CA GLN A 502 -23.22 -5.59 -1.31
C GLN A 502 -24.57 -6.15 -1.77
N LEU A 503 -25.37 -6.68 -0.85
CA LEU A 503 -26.72 -7.18 -1.16
C LEU A 503 -27.71 -6.03 -1.38
N SER A 504 -27.61 -4.95 -0.60
CA SER A 504 -28.51 -3.80 -0.66
C SER A 504 -28.35 -2.98 -1.95
N VAL A 505 -27.12 -2.85 -2.48
CA VAL A 505 -26.87 -2.21 -3.78
C VAL A 505 -27.61 -2.92 -4.92
N LYS A 506 -27.83 -4.23 -4.81
CA LYS A 506 -28.56 -5.02 -5.82
C LYS A 506 -30.06 -5.10 -5.55
N ASN A 507 -30.48 -4.96 -4.29
CA ASN A 507 -31.86 -5.19 -3.85
C ASN A 507 -32.41 -3.93 -3.13
N PRO A 508 -33.17 -3.06 -3.84
CA PRO A 508 -33.68 -1.81 -3.27
C PRO A 508 -34.57 -1.98 -2.03
N ARG A 509 -35.36 -3.07 -1.97
CA ARG A 509 -36.19 -3.38 -0.80
C ARG A 509 -35.34 -3.68 0.44
N LEU A 510 -34.26 -4.44 0.27
CA LEU A 510 -33.32 -4.70 1.36
C LEU A 510 -32.63 -3.41 1.80
N ALA A 511 -32.25 -2.54 0.84
CA ALA A 511 -31.66 -1.23 1.14
C ALA A 511 -32.57 -0.35 2.01
N SER A 512 -33.89 -0.33 1.73
CA SER A 512 -34.84 0.41 2.57
C SER A 512 -34.97 -0.14 3.99
N MET A 513 -34.88 -1.45 4.18
CA MET A 513 -34.92 -2.07 5.51
C MET A 513 -33.59 -1.91 6.26
N ALA A 514 -32.47 -1.90 5.54
CA ALA A 514 -31.12 -1.75 6.10
C ALA A 514 -30.83 -0.33 6.60
N LEU A 515 -31.57 0.67 6.12
CA LEU A 515 -31.33 2.09 6.38
C LEU A 515 -31.22 2.40 7.88
N ASP A 516 -32.22 2.00 8.68
CA ASP A 516 -32.24 2.31 10.11
C ASP A 516 -31.06 1.64 10.84
N PHE A 517 -30.79 0.37 10.54
CA PHE A 517 -29.65 -0.34 11.12
C PHE A 517 -28.30 0.31 10.77
N LEU A 518 -28.12 0.77 9.53
CA LEU A 518 -26.90 1.45 9.11
C LEU A 518 -26.76 2.84 9.74
N VAL A 519 -27.88 3.56 9.95
CA VAL A 519 -27.88 4.84 10.67
C VAL A 519 -27.55 4.63 12.16
N ASP A 520 -28.06 3.56 12.78
CA ASP A 520 -27.71 3.22 14.17
C ASP A 520 -26.21 2.96 14.35
N MET A 521 -25.54 2.37 13.35
CA MET A 521 -24.09 2.17 13.34
C MET A 521 -23.26 3.46 13.29
N PHE A 522 -23.88 4.63 13.10
CA PHE A 522 -23.18 5.92 13.19
C PHE A 522 -22.82 6.26 14.64
N ASN A 523 -23.53 5.71 15.61
CA ASN A 523 -23.25 5.91 17.04
C ASN A 523 -22.37 4.79 17.63
N ASP A 524 -21.73 3.99 16.77
CA ASP A 524 -20.85 2.92 17.19
C ASP A 524 -19.57 3.44 17.87
N GLU A 525 -19.10 2.74 18.90
CA GLU A 525 -17.92 3.10 19.67
C GLU A 525 -16.61 3.11 18.83
N ILE A 526 -16.55 2.33 17.75
CA ILE A 526 -15.35 2.16 16.92
C ILE A 526 -15.45 3.00 15.64
N GLU A 527 -14.47 3.89 15.44
CA GLU A 527 -14.37 4.78 14.26
C GLU A 527 -14.43 4.02 12.92
N LEU A 528 -13.77 2.87 12.81
CA LEU A 528 -13.76 2.07 11.58
C LEU A 528 -15.16 1.56 11.19
N VAL A 529 -15.97 1.19 12.18
CA VAL A 529 -17.35 0.70 11.96
C VAL A 529 -18.23 1.86 11.51
N ARG A 530 -18.13 3.03 12.17
CA ARG A 530 -18.81 4.26 11.76
C ARG A 530 -18.48 4.64 10.32
N LEU A 531 -17.19 4.67 9.96
CA LEU A 531 -16.73 4.99 8.60
C LEU A 531 -17.32 4.04 7.54
N LYS A 532 -17.34 2.73 7.84
CA LYS A 532 -17.95 1.73 6.96
C LYS A 532 -19.46 1.94 6.82
N ALA A 533 -20.17 2.25 7.89
CA ALA A 533 -21.61 2.52 7.84
C ALA A 533 -21.92 3.75 6.97
N ILE A 534 -21.14 4.82 7.10
CA ILE A 534 -21.29 6.04 6.29
C ILE A 534 -21.06 5.77 4.81
N GLU A 535 -19.99 5.04 4.48
CA GLU A 535 -19.71 4.63 3.10
C GLU A 535 -20.78 3.70 2.53
N SER A 536 -21.32 2.81 3.37
CA SER A 536 -22.41 1.91 3.01
C SER A 536 -23.67 2.67 2.63
N LEU A 537 -24.09 3.65 3.45
CA LEU A 537 -25.22 4.52 3.12
C LEU A 537 -24.98 5.34 1.85
N ARG A 538 -23.76 5.84 1.64
CA ARG A 538 -23.38 6.54 0.40
C ARG A 538 -23.60 5.66 -0.84
N LEU A 539 -23.25 4.37 -0.77
CA LEU A 539 -23.38 3.42 -1.89
C LEU A 539 -24.83 3.06 -2.19
N ILE A 540 -25.69 2.98 -1.18
CA ILE A 540 -27.12 2.65 -1.37
C ILE A 540 -28.02 3.89 -1.52
N ALA A 541 -27.44 5.10 -1.45
CA ALA A 541 -28.16 6.38 -1.42
C ALA A 541 -29.17 6.57 -2.57
N SER A 542 -28.93 5.96 -3.74
CA SER A 542 -29.86 6.01 -4.89
C SER A 542 -31.17 5.26 -4.66
N HIS A 543 -31.21 4.31 -3.73
CA HIS A 543 -32.38 3.47 -3.43
C HIS A 543 -33.18 3.92 -2.21
N ILE A 544 -32.67 4.91 -1.47
CA ILE A 544 -33.24 5.36 -0.19
C ILE A 544 -33.57 6.86 -0.24
N SER A 545 -34.52 7.25 0.62
CA SER A 545 -34.85 8.65 0.88
C SER A 545 -34.82 8.87 2.40
N LEU A 546 -34.08 9.87 2.85
CA LEU A 546 -33.86 10.13 4.27
C LEU A 546 -35.07 10.82 4.90
N GLN A 547 -35.56 10.24 6.00
CA GLN A 547 -36.62 10.82 6.82
C GLN A 547 -36.06 11.74 7.92
N ALA A 548 -36.92 12.53 8.56
CA ALA A 548 -36.52 13.54 9.54
C ALA A 548 -35.73 12.96 10.73
N HIS A 549 -36.18 11.83 11.29
CA HIS A 549 -35.54 11.21 12.47
C HIS A 549 -34.17 10.59 12.12
N GLN A 550 -34.04 9.90 10.97
CA GLN A 550 -32.76 9.41 10.45
C GLN A 550 -31.78 10.56 10.22
N LEU A 551 -32.29 11.68 9.69
CA LEU A 551 -31.49 12.86 9.43
C LEU A 551 -30.95 13.49 10.73
N GLU A 552 -31.74 13.53 11.80
CA GLU A 552 -31.27 14.03 13.11
C GLU A 552 -30.05 13.24 13.61
N VAL A 553 -30.08 11.91 13.53
CA VAL A 553 -28.93 11.06 13.89
C VAL A 553 -27.72 11.37 13.01
N ILE A 554 -27.89 11.42 11.69
CA ILE A 554 -26.82 11.74 10.74
C ILE A 554 -26.21 13.12 11.02
N LEU A 555 -27.05 14.12 11.32
CA LEU A 555 -26.61 15.48 11.61
C LEU A 555 -25.88 15.60 12.96
N THR A 556 -26.23 14.78 13.95
CA THR A 556 -25.44 14.70 15.20
C THR A 556 -24.05 14.11 14.97
N ALA A 557 -23.91 13.16 14.04
CA ALA A 557 -22.61 12.56 13.70
C ALA A 557 -21.65 13.56 13.01
N LEU A 558 -22.15 14.67 12.45
CA LEU A 558 -21.29 15.74 11.89
C LEU A 558 -20.44 16.45 12.95
N ASP A 559 -20.78 16.32 14.23
CA ASP A 559 -19.98 16.87 15.33
C ASP A 559 -18.78 16.00 15.74
N ASP A 560 -18.55 14.86 15.09
CA ASP A 560 -17.43 13.94 15.38
C ASP A 560 -16.06 14.66 15.32
N TYR A 561 -15.13 14.25 16.18
CA TYR A 561 -13.79 14.80 16.25
C TYR A 561 -12.93 14.46 15.02
N SER A 562 -13.13 13.26 14.44
CA SER A 562 -12.37 12.79 13.28
C SER A 562 -12.79 13.53 12.01
N ILE A 563 -11.82 14.19 11.36
CA ILE A 563 -12.00 14.83 10.05
C ILE A 563 -12.47 13.84 8.99
N LEU A 564 -12.01 12.59 9.05
CA LEU A 564 -12.35 11.57 8.06
C LEU A 564 -13.82 11.19 8.13
N ILE A 565 -14.38 11.08 9.34
CA ILE A 565 -15.80 10.81 9.52
C ILE A 565 -16.62 11.97 8.96
N ARG A 566 -16.28 13.22 9.32
CA ARG A 566 -17.00 14.41 8.85
C ARG A 566 -16.96 14.53 7.32
N GLU A 567 -15.81 14.35 6.69
CA GLU A 567 -15.68 14.39 5.23
C GLU A 567 -16.46 13.26 4.53
N ARG A 568 -16.47 12.05 5.11
CA ARG A 568 -17.25 10.93 4.56
C ARG A 568 -18.76 11.17 4.73
N LEU A 569 -19.18 11.79 5.83
CA LEU A 569 -20.57 12.24 6.02
C LEU A 569 -20.94 13.31 4.98
N HIS A 570 -20.07 14.29 4.72
CA HIS A 570 -20.25 15.26 3.65
C HIS A 570 -20.45 14.57 2.30
N SER A 571 -19.59 13.59 1.95
CA SER A 571 -19.72 12.80 0.72
C SER A 571 -20.99 11.93 0.67
N MET A 572 -21.47 11.44 1.80
CA MET A 572 -22.73 10.70 1.92
C MET A 572 -23.93 11.64 1.69
N LEU A 573 -23.95 12.82 2.32
CA LEU A 573 -24.98 13.84 2.14
C LEU A 573 -25.04 14.35 0.69
N GLN A 574 -23.89 14.46 0.02
CA GLN A 574 -23.81 14.79 -1.42
C GLN A 574 -24.57 13.81 -2.32
N SER A 575 -24.64 12.54 -1.91
CA SER A 575 -25.26 11.47 -2.70
C SER A 575 -26.70 11.16 -2.27
N SER A 576 -27.12 11.66 -1.11
CA SER A 576 -28.40 11.34 -0.47
C SER A 576 -29.57 12.11 -1.07
N ASN A 577 -30.76 11.49 -1.04
CA ASN A 577 -32.01 12.14 -1.40
C ASN A 577 -32.79 12.51 -0.13
N LEU A 578 -33.19 13.78 -0.02
CA LEU A 578 -33.97 14.31 1.09
C LEU A 578 -35.46 14.36 0.73
N ALA A 579 -36.32 13.91 1.64
CA ALA A 579 -37.76 13.84 1.39
C ALA A 579 -38.50 15.19 1.51
N THR A 580 -37.98 16.14 2.31
CA THR A 580 -38.72 17.37 2.68
C THR A 580 -37.83 18.61 2.65
N LYS A 581 -38.45 19.79 2.44
CA LYS A 581 -37.77 21.09 2.49
C LYS A 581 -37.16 21.37 3.88
N ASP A 582 -37.85 20.98 4.94
CA ASP A 582 -37.42 21.24 6.32
C ASP A 582 -36.19 20.38 6.65
N GLY A 583 -36.12 19.16 6.11
CA GLY A 583 -34.93 18.33 6.16
C GLY A 583 -33.73 19.04 5.50
N LEU A 584 -33.89 19.55 4.27
CA LEU A 584 -32.84 20.31 3.57
C LEU A 584 -32.40 21.54 4.37
N GLN A 585 -33.33 22.30 4.94
CA GLN A 585 -33.02 23.47 5.77
C GLN A 585 -32.19 23.09 7.01
N ARG A 586 -32.51 21.99 7.69
CA ARG A 586 -31.72 21.49 8.83
C ARG A 586 -30.31 21.07 8.41
N VAL A 587 -30.16 20.41 7.26
CA VAL A 587 -28.82 20.07 6.72
C VAL A 587 -28.01 21.32 6.45
N ILE A 588 -28.60 22.31 5.78
CA ILE A 588 -27.94 23.59 5.47
C ILE A 588 -27.47 24.26 6.76
N GLN A 589 -28.37 24.44 7.73
CA GLN A 589 -28.03 25.08 9.00
C GLN A 589 -26.91 24.35 9.72
N LYS A 590 -27.00 23.02 9.82
CA LYS A 590 -25.98 22.22 10.53
C LYS A 590 -24.62 22.26 9.83
N LEU A 591 -24.58 22.27 8.50
CA LEU A 591 -23.32 22.42 7.74
C LEU A 591 -22.71 23.81 7.90
N LEU A 592 -23.54 24.87 7.99
CA LEU A 592 -23.05 26.23 8.29
C LEU A 592 -22.48 26.32 9.71
N ASP A 593 -23.15 25.70 10.69
CA ASP A 593 -22.63 25.62 12.07
C ASP A 593 -21.33 24.80 12.12
N ASN A 594 -21.24 23.73 11.33
CA ASN A 594 -20.04 22.92 11.20
C ASN A 594 -18.88 23.71 10.61
N LEU A 595 -19.12 24.55 9.58
CA LEU A 595 -18.11 25.43 8.99
C LEU A 595 -17.57 26.46 9.98
N LYS A 596 -18.44 27.00 10.85
CA LYS A 596 -18.04 27.92 11.93
C LYS A 596 -17.19 27.22 12.99
N LYS A 597 -17.51 25.97 13.32
CA LYS A 597 -16.80 25.16 14.32
C LYS A 597 -15.48 24.58 13.79
N TYR A 598 -15.46 24.13 12.54
CA TYR A 598 -14.34 23.46 11.87
C TYR A 598 -14.03 24.13 10.52
N PRO A 599 -13.27 25.24 10.51
CA PRO A 599 -12.91 25.95 9.27
C PRO A 599 -12.12 25.10 8.26
N HIS A 600 -11.43 24.07 8.75
CA HIS A 600 -10.65 23.11 7.96
C HIS A 600 -11.52 22.32 6.95
N ASP A 601 -12.80 22.12 7.26
CA ASP A 601 -13.72 21.32 6.42
C ASP A 601 -14.35 22.14 5.27
N ARG A 602 -13.94 23.41 5.09
CA ARG A 602 -14.49 24.34 4.09
C ARG A 602 -14.64 23.73 2.69
N ARG A 603 -13.66 22.95 2.24
CA ARG A 603 -13.66 22.35 0.89
C ARG A 603 -14.71 21.27 0.72
N SER A 604 -14.79 20.35 1.69
CA SER A 604 -15.76 19.26 1.64
C SER A 604 -17.18 19.80 1.81
N ILE A 605 -17.36 20.85 2.62
CA ILE A 605 -18.64 21.57 2.78
C ILE A 605 -19.04 22.28 1.49
N PHE A 606 -18.14 23.01 0.82
CA PHE A 606 -18.44 23.67 -0.47
C PHE A 606 -18.86 22.68 -1.55
N ALA A 607 -18.16 21.55 -1.65
CA ALA A 607 -18.55 20.46 -2.55
C ALA A 607 -19.92 19.86 -2.18
N THR A 608 -20.26 19.82 -0.88
CA THR A 608 -21.58 19.38 -0.40
C THR A 608 -22.68 20.34 -0.81
N PHE A 609 -22.52 21.66 -0.60
CA PHE A 609 -23.50 22.66 -1.02
C PHE A 609 -23.74 22.64 -2.53
N LYS A 610 -22.68 22.46 -3.34
CA LYS A 610 -22.81 22.27 -4.79
C LYS A 610 -23.75 21.10 -5.12
N ASN A 611 -23.44 19.89 -4.65
CA ASN A 611 -24.20 18.69 -5.00
C ASN A 611 -25.61 18.69 -4.39
N LEU A 612 -25.78 19.26 -3.20
CA LEU A 612 -27.11 19.43 -2.59
C LEU A 612 -28.01 20.31 -3.47
N GLY A 613 -27.47 21.41 -4.00
CA GLY A 613 -28.20 22.31 -4.90
C GLY A 613 -28.53 21.66 -6.24
N GLU A 614 -27.59 20.89 -6.80
CA GLU A 614 -27.82 20.14 -8.04
C GLU A 614 -28.90 19.05 -7.90
N ARG A 615 -29.01 18.37 -6.74
CA ARG A 615 -29.99 17.29 -6.54
C ARG A 615 -31.36 17.79 -6.10
N HIS A 616 -31.39 18.81 -5.24
CA HIS A 616 -32.61 19.25 -4.56
C HIS A 616 -33.07 20.64 -5.03
N SER A 617 -33.03 20.89 -6.34
CA SER A 617 -33.38 22.21 -6.90
C SER A 617 -34.82 22.63 -6.59
N GLU A 618 -35.76 21.69 -6.60
CA GLU A 618 -37.18 21.94 -6.28
C GLU A 618 -37.40 22.25 -4.80
N LEU A 619 -36.70 21.55 -3.90
CA LEU A 619 -36.79 21.81 -2.45
C LEU A 619 -36.07 23.11 -2.05
N THR A 620 -35.06 23.52 -2.82
CA THR A 620 -34.31 24.76 -2.57
C THR A 620 -35.12 26.00 -2.92
N LEU A 621 -35.95 25.95 -3.97
CA LEU A 621 -36.75 27.08 -4.44
C LEU A 621 -37.53 27.83 -3.35
N PRO A 622 -38.34 27.17 -2.48
CA PRO A 622 -39.06 27.87 -1.41
C PRO A 622 -38.16 28.41 -0.29
N LEU A 623 -36.89 27.97 -0.20
CA LEU A 623 -35.95 28.39 0.83
C LEU A 623 -35.13 29.62 0.40
N VAL A 624 -35.03 29.91 -0.91
CA VAL A 624 -34.17 30.98 -1.45
C VAL A 624 -34.40 32.35 -0.78
N PRO A 625 -35.65 32.85 -0.63
CA PRO A 625 -35.87 34.15 0.00
C PRO A 625 -35.41 34.21 1.46
N GLN A 626 -35.51 33.08 2.18
CA GLN A 626 -35.06 33.00 3.57
C GLN A 626 -33.54 32.90 3.67
N LEU A 627 -32.91 32.11 2.79
CA LEU A 627 -31.46 31.88 2.80
C LEU A 627 -30.66 33.11 2.36
N LEU A 628 -31.18 33.88 1.39
CA LEU A 628 -30.56 35.11 0.90
C LEU A 628 -31.05 36.36 1.66
N GLU A 629 -31.92 36.19 2.66
CA GLU A 629 -32.53 37.27 3.43
C GLU A 629 -33.19 38.35 2.54
N ILE A 630 -33.87 37.91 1.47
CA ILE A 630 -34.53 38.81 0.50
C ILE A 630 -35.86 39.27 1.11
N HIS A 631 -35.97 40.58 1.37
CA HIS A 631 -37.21 41.18 1.84
C HIS A 631 -38.03 41.71 0.65
N PRO A 632 -39.35 41.43 0.54
CA PRO A 632 -40.17 41.83 -0.61
C PRO A 632 -40.25 43.34 -0.89
N PHE A 633 -39.93 44.18 0.10
CA PHE A 633 -40.10 45.64 0.05
C PHE A 633 -38.85 46.45 0.42
N PHE A 634 -37.81 45.80 0.94
CA PHE A 634 -36.61 46.48 1.44
C PHE A 634 -35.38 45.82 0.84
N ASP A 635 -34.46 46.63 0.31
CA ASP A 635 -33.14 46.15 -0.07
C ASP A 635 -32.33 45.93 1.21
N THR A 636 -31.96 44.67 1.46
CA THR A 636 -31.07 44.32 2.56
C THR A 636 -29.63 44.75 2.24
N ALA A 637 -28.83 44.95 3.29
CA ALA A 637 -27.44 45.30 3.12
C ALA A 637 -26.70 44.20 2.37
N GLU A 638 -25.86 44.58 1.41
CA GLU A 638 -25.11 43.63 0.60
C GLU A 638 -24.15 42.80 1.48
N PRO A 639 -24.29 41.47 1.52
CA PRO A 639 -23.42 40.60 2.31
C PRO A 639 -22.00 40.51 1.73
N ASP A 640 -21.03 40.28 2.60
CA ASP A 640 -19.61 40.18 2.24
C ASP A 640 -19.29 38.85 1.54
N LEU A 641 -18.53 38.92 0.44
CA LEU A 641 -18.07 37.77 -0.32
C LEU A 641 -16.96 36.98 0.38
N GLU A 642 -16.27 37.60 1.33
CA GLU A 642 -15.26 36.91 2.15
C GLU A 642 -15.89 36.00 3.20
N GLU A 643 -17.18 36.20 3.53
CA GLU A 643 -17.87 35.38 4.52
C GLU A 643 -18.12 33.95 3.99
N PRO A 644 -17.54 32.91 4.63
CA PRO A 644 -17.68 31.53 4.15
C PRO A 644 -19.12 31.02 4.16
N SER A 645 -19.96 31.49 5.10
CA SER A 645 -21.36 31.09 5.22
C SER A 645 -22.18 31.54 4.02
N TYR A 646 -22.02 32.81 3.62
CA TYR A 646 -22.72 33.37 2.47
C TYR A 646 -22.27 32.71 1.16
N LEU A 647 -20.97 32.43 1.03
CA LEU A 647 -20.44 31.73 -0.14
C LEU A 647 -21.05 30.32 -0.30
N CYS A 648 -21.27 29.57 0.79
CA CYS A 648 -21.98 28.29 0.75
C CYS A 648 -23.40 28.43 0.17
N ILE A 649 -24.14 29.45 0.63
CA ILE A 649 -25.52 29.73 0.19
C ILE A 649 -25.52 30.11 -1.30
N LEU A 650 -24.59 30.97 -1.72
CA LEU A 650 -24.42 31.33 -3.13
C LEU A 650 -24.14 30.10 -4.01
N ILE A 651 -23.24 29.22 -3.60
CA ILE A 651 -22.93 27.97 -4.32
C ILE A 651 -24.20 27.10 -4.44
N LEU A 652 -24.96 26.93 -3.36
CA LEU A 652 -26.19 26.15 -3.35
C LEU A 652 -27.23 26.69 -4.34
N VAL A 653 -27.57 27.97 -4.21
CA VAL A 653 -28.62 28.63 -5.00
C VAL A 653 -28.21 28.66 -6.47
N TYR A 654 -26.93 28.92 -6.78
CA TYR A 654 -26.49 28.95 -8.17
C TYR A 654 -26.60 27.58 -8.84
N ASN A 655 -26.16 26.52 -8.17
CA ASN A 655 -26.29 25.15 -8.68
C ASN A 655 -27.77 24.71 -8.80
N ALA A 656 -28.64 25.10 -7.86
CA ALA A 656 -30.08 24.84 -7.94
C ALA A 656 -30.76 25.59 -9.09
N SER A 657 -30.39 26.86 -9.31
CA SER A 657 -30.93 27.71 -10.38
C SER A 657 -30.61 27.16 -11.78
N ALA A 658 -29.56 26.35 -11.91
CA ALA A 658 -29.20 25.73 -13.18
C ALA A 658 -30.23 24.69 -13.65
N ARG A 659 -30.92 24.03 -12.72
CA ARG A 659 -32.00 23.06 -13.02
C ARG A 659 -33.39 23.65 -12.88
N CYS A 660 -33.54 24.76 -12.16
CA CYS A 660 -34.81 25.40 -11.88
C CYS A 660 -34.83 26.86 -12.41
N PRO A 661 -35.31 27.10 -13.65
CA PRO A 661 -35.29 28.43 -14.26
C PRO A 661 -36.23 29.44 -13.58
N THR A 662 -37.21 28.99 -12.81
CA THR A 662 -38.12 29.84 -12.02
C THR A 662 -37.44 30.52 -10.83
N MET A 663 -36.20 30.14 -10.51
CA MET A 663 -35.42 30.71 -9.42
C MET A 663 -34.78 32.06 -9.79
N GLU A 664 -34.36 32.25 -11.05
CA GLU A 664 -33.65 33.44 -11.52
C GLU A 664 -34.41 34.78 -11.35
N PRO A 665 -35.75 34.83 -11.52
CA PRO A 665 -36.54 36.02 -11.24
C PRO A 665 -36.61 36.40 -9.75
N LEU A 666 -36.39 35.45 -8.84
CA LEU A 666 -36.43 35.69 -7.38
C LEU A 666 -35.14 36.30 -6.83
N LEU A 667 -34.08 36.39 -7.65
CA LEU A 667 -32.76 36.82 -7.21
C LEU A 667 -32.54 38.32 -7.44
N ASP A 668 -31.95 38.94 -6.44
CA ASP A 668 -31.57 40.36 -6.47
C ASP A 668 -30.43 40.64 -7.45
N CYS A 669 -30.27 41.92 -7.80
CA CYS A 669 -29.24 42.36 -8.75
C CYS A 669 -27.82 42.05 -8.26
N HIS A 670 -27.57 42.20 -6.96
CA HIS A 670 -26.26 41.93 -6.37
C HIS A 670 -25.94 40.43 -6.35
N THR A 671 -26.93 39.55 -6.06
CA THR A 671 -26.74 38.09 -6.10
C THR A 671 -26.33 37.62 -7.50
N LYS A 672 -26.95 38.17 -8.55
CA LYS A 672 -26.58 37.88 -9.95
C LYS A 672 -25.15 38.29 -10.27
N ARG A 673 -24.69 39.43 -9.73
CA ARG A 673 -23.29 39.87 -9.84
C ARG A 673 -22.34 38.95 -9.07
N HIS A 674 -22.72 38.52 -7.87
CA HIS A 674 -21.95 37.57 -7.06
C HIS A 674 -21.79 36.21 -7.74
N PHE A 675 -22.79 35.76 -8.52
CA PHE A 675 -22.63 34.56 -9.34
C PHE A 675 -21.55 34.69 -10.41
N LEU A 676 -21.41 35.86 -11.04
CA LEU A 676 -20.32 36.10 -12.00
C LEU A 676 -18.95 36.00 -11.30
N TYR A 677 -18.82 36.59 -10.12
CA TYR A 677 -17.61 36.47 -9.30
C TYR A 677 -17.30 35.00 -8.92
N LEU A 678 -18.32 34.23 -8.55
CA LEU A 678 -18.19 32.82 -8.20
C LEU A 678 -17.71 31.98 -9.39
N VAL A 679 -18.21 32.26 -10.60
CA VAL A 679 -17.80 31.58 -11.85
C VAL A 679 -16.32 31.84 -12.14
N ASP A 680 -15.87 33.09 -11.98
CA ASP A 680 -14.48 33.47 -12.25
C ASP A 680 -13.51 32.92 -11.17
N THR A 681 -13.92 32.94 -9.91
CA THR A 681 -13.06 32.58 -8.76
C THR A 681 -13.05 31.08 -8.47
N TYR A 682 -14.21 30.41 -8.58
CA TYR A 682 -14.40 28.99 -8.22
C TYR A 682 -15.12 28.19 -9.32
N PRO A 683 -14.55 28.08 -10.54
CA PRO A 683 -15.21 27.45 -11.68
C PRO A 683 -15.58 25.97 -11.47
N HIS A 684 -14.89 25.28 -10.56
CA HIS A 684 -15.15 23.86 -10.24
C HIS A 684 -16.37 23.65 -9.32
N LEU A 685 -16.79 24.69 -8.58
CA LEU A 685 -17.95 24.69 -7.68
C LEU A 685 -19.23 25.18 -8.37
N THR A 686 -19.09 25.71 -9.58
CA THR A 686 -20.21 26.21 -10.38
C THR A 686 -20.71 25.17 -11.39
N PRO A 687 -22.00 25.22 -11.77
CA PRO A 687 -22.54 24.37 -12.83
C PRO A 687 -21.88 24.73 -14.16
N LYS A 688 -21.42 23.72 -14.91
CA LYS A 688 -20.91 23.88 -16.27
C LYS A 688 -22.09 24.12 -17.22
N LYS A 689 -22.63 25.33 -17.26
CA LYS A 689 -23.65 25.69 -18.25
C LYS A 689 -22.97 25.94 -19.61
N GLU A 690 -23.09 24.99 -20.54
CA GLU A 690 -22.69 25.17 -21.95
C GLU A 690 -23.47 26.29 -22.67
N ASN A 691 -24.55 26.85 -22.09
CA ASN A 691 -25.50 27.67 -22.85
C ASN A 691 -25.91 29.04 -22.27
N GLN A 692 -25.17 29.66 -21.35
CA GLN A 692 -25.51 31.03 -20.88
C GLN A 692 -24.39 32.08 -20.99
N LEU A 693 -23.15 31.70 -21.31
CA LEU A 693 -22.09 32.65 -21.68
C LEU A 693 -22.24 33.19 -23.13
N ALA A 694 -23.23 32.70 -23.89
CA ALA A 694 -23.47 33.12 -25.26
C ALA A 694 -24.02 34.56 -25.41
N HIS A 695 -24.46 35.22 -24.33
CA HIS A 695 -25.12 36.53 -24.45
C HIS A 695 -24.37 37.75 -23.93
N ARG A 696 -23.20 37.62 -23.28
CA ARG A 696 -22.30 38.77 -23.07
C ARG A 696 -20.85 38.28 -23.17
N SER A 697 -20.21 38.67 -24.29
CA SER A 697 -18.82 38.45 -24.71
C SER A 697 -18.36 37.03 -25.06
N GLY A 698 -18.27 36.75 -26.37
CA GLY A 698 -17.17 35.99 -26.96
C GLY A 698 -17.43 34.51 -27.31
N ARG A 699 -17.93 34.27 -28.52
CA ARG A 699 -17.86 32.97 -29.24
C ARG A 699 -16.43 32.49 -29.56
N ASP A 700 -15.41 33.15 -29.03
CA ASP A 700 -14.01 32.84 -29.32
C ASP A 700 -13.31 31.99 -28.24
N LEU A 701 -13.86 31.79 -27.05
CA LEU A 701 -13.11 31.20 -25.92
C LEU A 701 -13.00 29.65 -25.91
N GLU A 702 -14.02 28.91 -26.35
CA GLU A 702 -13.96 27.44 -26.36
C GLU A 702 -13.23 26.87 -27.58
N VAL A 703 -13.37 27.51 -28.75
CA VAL A 703 -12.58 27.18 -29.95
C VAL A 703 -11.11 27.55 -29.73
N THR A 704 -10.82 28.66 -29.02
CA THR A 704 -9.44 29.01 -28.65
C THR A 704 -8.87 28.08 -27.59
N ALA A 705 -9.60 27.59 -26.58
CA ALA A 705 -8.99 26.71 -25.56
C ALA A 705 -8.50 25.37 -26.14
N ALA A 706 -9.25 24.74 -27.04
CA ALA A 706 -8.83 23.50 -27.71
C ALA A 706 -7.69 23.75 -28.73
N GLN A 707 -7.75 24.85 -29.49
CA GLN A 707 -6.66 25.28 -30.36
C GLN A 707 -5.40 25.69 -29.58
N THR A 708 -5.56 26.33 -28.41
CA THR A 708 -4.45 26.76 -27.54
C THR A 708 -3.75 25.56 -26.94
N LYS A 709 -4.48 24.51 -26.50
CA LYS A 709 -3.88 23.24 -26.06
C LYS A 709 -3.01 22.62 -27.15
N GLY A 710 -3.52 22.50 -28.37
CA GLY A 710 -2.73 22.04 -29.52
C GLY A 710 -1.51 22.92 -29.80
N ASN A 711 -1.69 24.26 -29.77
CA ASN A 711 -0.60 25.21 -30.00
C ASN A 711 0.50 25.14 -28.92
N THR A 712 0.15 24.88 -27.66
CA THR A 712 1.14 24.75 -26.57
C THR A 712 1.97 23.48 -26.67
N GLU A 713 1.37 22.35 -27.09
CA GLU A 713 2.12 21.12 -27.35
C GLU A 713 3.04 21.29 -28.57
N ILE A 714 2.54 21.90 -29.65
CA ILE A 714 3.36 22.23 -30.82
C ILE A 714 4.54 23.13 -30.43
N PHE A 715 4.31 24.13 -29.58
CA PHE A 715 5.36 25.00 -29.07
C PHE A 715 6.40 24.23 -28.25
N LEU A 716 5.97 23.32 -27.35
CA LEU A 716 6.89 22.45 -26.60
C LEU A 716 7.76 21.62 -27.55
N HIS A 717 7.16 20.97 -28.55
CA HIS A 717 7.89 20.18 -29.54
C HIS A 717 8.87 21.03 -30.35
N LYS A 718 8.48 22.27 -30.71
CA LYS A 718 9.36 23.23 -31.38
C LYS A 718 10.55 23.64 -30.50
N VAL A 719 10.34 23.86 -29.20
CA VAL A 719 11.45 24.16 -28.27
C VAL A 719 12.35 22.94 -28.12
N ALA A 720 11.79 21.73 -28.03
CA ALA A 720 12.56 20.49 -27.95
C ALA A 720 13.39 20.23 -29.23
N SER A 721 12.83 20.50 -30.41
CA SER A 721 13.58 20.39 -31.68
C SER A 721 14.72 21.41 -31.74
N GLN A 722 14.47 22.66 -31.35
CA GLN A 722 15.52 23.69 -31.28
C GLN A 722 16.67 23.34 -30.33
N VAL A 723 16.37 22.65 -29.21
CA VAL A 723 17.40 22.15 -28.30
C VAL A 723 18.24 21.05 -28.97
N THR A 724 17.61 20.19 -29.76
CA THR A 724 18.29 19.12 -30.51
C THR A 724 19.18 19.69 -31.61
N ASP A 725 18.66 20.64 -32.38
CA ASP A 725 19.41 21.32 -33.45
C ASP A 725 20.62 22.13 -32.93
N SER A 726 20.62 22.47 -31.64
CA SER A 726 21.69 23.25 -31.00
C SER A 726 22.99 22.47 -30.80
N GLU A 727 22.99 21.15 -30.97
CA GLU A 727 24.15 20.28 -30.69
C GLU A 727 25.38 20.65 -31.53
N HIS A 728 25.17 21.14 -32.75
CA HIS A 728 26.24 21.54 -33.69
C HIS A 728 26.64 23.03 -33.60
N MET A 729 26.05 23.80 -32.69
CA MET A 729 26.35 25.23 -32.55
C MET A 729 27.60 25.49 -31.71
N ASN A 730 28.28 26.61 -31.99
CA ASN A 730 29.38 27.10 -31.15
C ASN A 730 28.94 27.30 -29.69
N MET A 731 29.81 26.94 -28.74
CA MET A 731 29.57 26.96 -27.29
C MET A 731 28.86 28.23 -26.77
N PRO A 732 29.25 29.47 -27.14
CA PRO A 732 28.60 30.69 -26.62
C PRO A 732 27.17 30.89 -27.15
N ASN A 733 26.94 30.54 -28.42
CA ASN A 733 25.62 30.65 -29.04
C ASN A 733 24.68 29.56 -28.51
N ARG A 734 25.21 28.35 -28.28
CA ARG A 734 24.49 27.25 -27.63
C ARG A 734 24.05 27.61 -26.22
N ILE A 735 24.94 28.19 -25.39
CA ILE A 735 24.58 28.64 -24.04
C ILE A 735 23.45 29.68 -24.09
N LYS A 736 23.51 30.65 -25.02
CA LYS A 736 22.46 31.69 -25.17
C LYS A 736 21.11 31.08 -25.57
N LEU A 737 21.09 30.19 -26.57
CA LEU A 737 19.87 29.52 -27.03
C LEU A 737 19.26 28.64 -25.94
N LEU A 738 20.06 27.77 -25.31
CA LEU A 738 19.59 26.88 -24.25
C LEU A 738 19.13 27.66 -23.01
N SER A 739 19.79 28.78 -22.67
CA SER A 739 19.32 29.64 -21.56
C SER A 739 17.95 30.26 -21.86
N ARG A 740 17.69 30.62 -23.13
CA ARG A 740 16.36 31.09 -23.57
C ARG A 740 15.34 29.96 -23.50
N ALA A 741 15.67 28.77 -24.02
CA ALA A 741 14.81 27.59 -23.94
C ALA A 741 14.48 27.22 -22.48
N CYS A 742 15.43 27.31 -21.55
CA CYS A 742 15.18 27.12 -20.11
C CYS A 742 14.13 28.09 -19.57
N SER A 743 14.22 29.38 -19.94
CA SER A 743 13.25 30.39 -19.52
C SER A 743 11.87 30.12 -20.11
N ASP A 744 11.80 29.78 -21.40
CA ASP A 744 10.55 29.49 -22.10
C ASP A 744 9.86 28.23 -21.53
N LEU A 745 10.64 27.17 -21.25
CA LEU A 745 10.13 25.92 -20.63
C LEU A 745 9.69 26.12 -19.18
N LYS A 746 10.44 26.90 -18.40
CA LYS A 746 10.06 27.25 -17.02
C LYS A 746 8.74 28.01 -17.01
N ARG A 747 8.60 28.96 -17.93
CA ARG A 747 7.37 29.73 -18.12
C ARG A 747 6.22 28.81 -18.54
N LEU A 748 6.40 28.01 -19.58
CA LEU A 748 5.39 27.06 -20.06
C LEU A 748 4.90 26.12 -18.96
N GLY A 749 5.82 25.61 -18.13
CA GLY A 749 5.50 24.73 -17.01
C GLY A 749 4.75 25.37 -15.85
N SER A 750 4.64 26.70 -15.81
CA SER A 750 3.86 27.45 -14.81
C SER A 750 2.46 27.84 -15.28
N PHE A 751 2.26 28.02 -16.59
CA PHE A 751 1.00 28.49 -17.16
C PHE A 751 0.03 27.37 -17.53
N GLU A 752 0.52 26.26 -18.09
CA GLU A 752 -0.34 25.24 -18.68
C GLU A 752 -0.22 23.89 -17.94
N PRO A 753 -1.23 23.47 -17.15
CA PRO A 753 -1.18 22.25 -16.35
C PRO A 753 -1.01 20.97 -17.19
N SER A 754 -1.58 20.93 -18.39
CA SER A 754 -1.57 19.75 -19.27
C SER A 754 -0.18 19.36 -19.77
N VAL A 755 0.69 20.35 -19.98
CA VAL A 755 2.08 20.19 -20.45
C VAL A 755 3.10 20.39 -19.32
N ALA A 756 2.66 20.82 -18.13
CA ALA A 756 3.53 21.24 -17.04
C ALA A 756 4.60 20.21 -16.65
N HIS A 757 4.24 18.93 -16.55
CA HIS A 757 5.18 17.88 -16.16
C HIS A 757 6.28 17.66 -17.22
N ARG A 758 5.92 17.62 -18.51
CA ARG A 758 6.86 17.47 -19.63
C ARG A 758 7.76 18.69 -19.78
N ALA A 759 7.19 19.89 -19.65
CA ALA A 759 7.95 21.15 -19.69
C ALA A 759 8.95 21.25 -18.52
N LYS A 760 8.56 20.89 -17.29
CA LYS A 760 9.45 20.87 -16.12
C LYS A 760 10.57 19.83 -16.25
N PHE A 761 10.27 18.65 -16.79
CA PHE A 761 11.28 17.63 -17.09
C PHE A 761 12.34 18.16 -18.07
N LEU A 762 11.89 18.69 -19.22
CA LEU A 762 12.80 19.23 -20.23
C LEU A 762 13.56 20.46 -19.70
N HIS A 763 12.91 21.32 -18.91
CA HIS A 763 13.55 22.46 -18.27
C HIS A 763 14.74 22.03 -17.40
N LEU A 764 14.55 21.05 -16.50
CA LEU A 764 15.62 20.55 -15.62
C LEU A 764 16.74 19.90 -16.43
N TYR A 765 16.42 19.15 -17.48
CA TYR A 765 17.41 18.53 -18.35
C TYR A 765 18.25 19.56 -19.12
N VAL A 766 17.59 20.56 -19.73
CA VAL A 766 18.28 21.64 -20.47
C VAL A 766 19.07 22.55 -19.51
N GLU A 767 18.56 22.79 -18.29
CA GLU A 767 19.30 23.53 -17.27
C GLU A 767 20.61 22.82 -16.92
N CYS A 768 20.58 21.48 -16.79
CA CYS A 768 21.80 20.71 -16.61
C CYS A 768 22.78 20.86 -17.79
N GLN A 769 22.30 20.84 -19.03
CA GLN A 769 23.16 21.10 -20.19
C GLN A 769 23.79 22.49 -20.13
N VAL A 770 23.00 23.53 -19.82
CA VAL A 770 23.49 24.91 -19.70
C VAL A 770 24.57 25.02 -18.61
N LEU A 771 24.33 24.43 -17.43
CA LEU A 771 25.28 24.46 -16.32
C LEU A 771 26.58 23.72 -16.67
N ILE A 772 26.51 22.56 -17.33
CA ILE A 772 27.71 21.84 -17.79
C ILE A 772 28.49 22.71 -18.79
N LEU A 773 27.83 23.29 -19.80
CA LEU A 773 28.50 24.14 -20.78
C LEU A 773 29.09 25.42 -20.16
N LYS A 774 28.44 26.01 -19.15
CA LYS A 774 28.97 27.15 -18.38
C LYS A 774 30.21 26.76 -17.57
N CYS A 775 30.18 25.64 -16.86
CA CYS A 775 31.36 25.08 -16.21
C CYS A 775 32.48 24.86 -17.22
N LEU A 776 32.15 24.33 -18.40
CA LEU A 776 33.13 24.13 -19.46
C LEU A 776 33.68 25.45 -20.03
N ALA A 777 32.86 26.50 -20.13
CA ALA A 777 33.33 27.79 -20.64
C ALA A 777 34.41 28.45 -19.74
N THR A 778 34.44 28.12 -18.44
CA THR A 778 35.41 28.69 -17.48
C THR A 778 36.86 28.18 -17.64
N ARG A 779 37.08 27.11 -18.44
CA ARG A 779 38.42 26.52 -18.72
C ARG A 779 39.26 26.20 -17.46
N PHE A 780 38.62 25.84 -16.35
CA PHE A 780 39.32 25.56 -15.09
C PHE A 780 40.36 24.43 -15.18
N TRP A 781 40.22 23.53 -16.16
CA TRP A 781 41.15 22.41 -16.41
C TRP A 781 42.44 22.80 -17.13
N THR A 782 42.54 23.99 -17.73
CA THR A 782 43.78 24.42 -18.41
C THR A 782 44.76 25.12 -17.48
N ASN A 783 44.29 25.88 -16.48
CA ASN A 783 45.15 26.65 -15.56
C ASN A 783 44.48 26.87 -14.19
N SER A 784 44.44 25.82 -13.37
CA SER A 784 43.83 25.83 -12.02
C SER A 784 44.52 26.75 -10.99
N MET A 785 45.81 27.06 -11.19
CA MET A 785 46.60 27.90 -10.27
C MET A 785 46.25 29.39 -10.34
N ILE A 786 45.60 29.87 -11.40
CA ILE A 786 45.31 31.29 -11.64
C ILE A 786 43.89 31.67 -11.18
N MET A 787 43.04 30.69 -10.88
CA MET A 787 41.64 30.92 -10.51
C MET A 787 41.50 31.48 -9.10
N SER A 788 40.66 32.51 -8.97
CA SER A 788 40.28 33.06 -7.67
C SER A 788 39.46 32.05 -6.85
N GLN A 789 39.50 32.18 -5.52
CA GLN A 789 38.67 31.35 -4.64
C GLN A 789 37.17 31.54 -4.89
N GLN A 790 36.75 32.74 -5.33
CA GLN A 790 35.37 33.04 -5.67
C GLN A 790 34.89 32.26 -6.90
N GLU A 791 35.69 32.19 -7.97
CA GLU A 791 35.35 31.41 -9.17
C GLU A 791 35.25 29.91 -8.88
N LYS A 792 36.15 29.39 -8.02
CA LYS A 792 36.09 27.98 -7.58
C LYS A 792 34.81 27.69 -6.79
N ALA A 793 34.39 28.60 -5.91
CA ALA A 793 33.15 28.46 -5.16
C ALA A 793 31.89 28.50 -6.05
N VAL A 794 31.90 29.34 -7.08
CA VAL A 794 30.81 29.42 -8.07
C VAL A 794 30.67 28.11 -8.85
N ILE A 795 31.78 27.54 -9.32
CA ILE A 795 31.77 26.25 -10.03
C ILE A 795 31.32 25.11 -9.09
N GLU A 796 31.80 25.09 -7.85
CA GLU A 796 31.36 24.11 -6.86
C GLU A 796 29.85 24.19 -6.60
N SER A 797 29.28 25.40 -6.52
CA SER A 797 27.84 25.62 -6.41
C SER A 797 27.08 25.13 -7.65
N MET A 798 27.60 25.38 -8.86
CA MET A 798 26.99 24.89 -10.10
C MET A 798 26.98 23.37 -10.18
N ILE A 799 28.08 22.71 -9.76
CA ILE A 799 28.17 21.25 -9.70
C ILE A 799 27.20 20.67 -8.65
N ALA A 800 27.05 21.34 -7.50
CA ALA A 800 26.08 20.94 -6.49
C ALA A 800 24.64 21.04 -7.01
N GLN A 801 24.30 22.10 -7.76
CA GLN A 801 23.00 22.26 -8.41
C GLN A 801 22.77 21.19 -9.49
N LEU A 802 23.78 20.89 -10.32
CA LEU A 802 23.74 19.80 -11.31
C LEU A 802 23.42 18.45 -10.67
N TYR A 803 24.09 18.14 -9.57
CA TYR A 803 23.86 16.90 -8.83
C TYR A 803 22.42 16.83 -8.28
N SER A 804 21.93 17.93 -7.68
CA SER A 804 20.53 18.03 -7.23
C SER A 804 19.54 17.80 -8.38
N ASN A 805 19.74 18.47 -9.52
CA ASN A 805 18.84 18.36 -10.68
C ASN A 805 18.83 16.95 -11.27
N THR A 806 19.98 16.26 -11.36
CA THR A 806 20.04 14.86 -11.83
C THR A 806 19.31 13.90 -10.90
N LEU A 807 19.38 14.10 -9.58
CA LEU A 807 18.57 13.32 -8.63
C LEU A 807 17.07 13.58 -8.79
N GLN A 808 16.66 14.84 -9.03
CA GLN A 808 15.26 15.15 -9.31
C GLN A 808 14.79 14.48 -10.61
N LEU A 809 15.58 14.52 -11.69
CA LEU A 809 15.26 13.85 -12.95
C LEU A 809 15.09 12.33 -12.78
N GLN A 810 15.91 11.71 -11.92
CA GLN A 810 15.89 10.26 -11.70
C GLN A 810 14.72 9.79 -10.81
N TYR A 811 14.38 10.53 -9.74
CA TYR A 811 13.47 10.05 -8.70
C TYR A 811 12.16 10.82 -8.58
N ARG A 812 12.06 12.04 -9.10
CA ARG A 812 10.83 12.86 -9.03
C ARG A 812 9.87 12.58 -10.18
N PHE A 813 10.37 12.07 -11.30
CA PHE A 813 9.54 11.79 -12.48
C PHE A 813 9.22 10.30 -12.58
N SER A 814 7.96 10.00 -12.88
CA SER A 814 7.45 8.66 -13.17
C SER A 814 7.01 8.56 -14.63
N ASN A 815 6.82 7.32 -15.10
CA ASN A 815 6.48 7.01 -16.50
C ASN A 815 7.52 7.44 -17.55
N LEU A 816 8.79 7.57 -17.16
CA LEU A 816 9.89 7.78 -18.12
C LEU A 816 10.10 6.52 -18.97
N THR A 817 10.23 6.70 -20.29
CA THR A 817 10.58 5.63 -21.24
C THR A 817 12.03 5.16 -21.02
N LEU A 818 12.36 3.93 -21.44
CA LEU A 818 13.72 3.39 -21.30
C LEU A 818 14.79 4.31 -21.93
N PRO A 819 14.60 4.88 -23.16
CA PRO A 819 15.55 5.84 -23.73
C PRO A 819 15.74 7.11 -22.87
N GLN A 820 14.65 7.63 -22.29
CA GLN A 820 14.72 8.81 -21.42
C GLN A 820 15.48 8.52 -20.13
N ARG A 821 15.26 7.35 -19.51
CA ARG A 821 16.00 6.91 -18.32
C ARG A 821 17.49 6.76 -18.62
N LYS A 822 17.85 6.17 -19.76
CA LYS A 822 19.24 6.06 -20.23
C LYS A 822 19.88 7.44 -20.38
N LYS A 823 19.22 8.40 -21.04
CA LYS A 823 19.75 9.77 -21.18
C LYS A 823 19.94 10.48 -19.83
N VAL A 824 19.04 10.28 -18.85
CA VAL A 824 19.19 10.83 -17.49
C VAL A 824 20.38 10.19 -16.75
N LEU A 825 20.56 8.87 -16.86
CA LEU A 825 21.73 8.18 -16.29
C LEU A 825 23.03 8.66 -16.95
N LEU A 826 23.03 8.84 -18.28
CA LEU A 826 24.17 9.33 -19.04
C LEU A 826 24.53 10.76 -18.61
N LEU A 827 23.53 11.62 -18.43
CA LEU A 827 23.71 12.97 -17.89
C LEU A 827 24.34 12.94 -16.50
N LYS A 828 23.92 12.02 -15.63
CA LYS A 828 24.51 11.85 -14.30
C LYS A 828 25.98 11.40 -14.36
N ILE A 829 26.33 10.52 -15.30
CA ILE A 829 27.72 10.14 -15.57
C ILE A 829 28.54 11.36 -16.02
N HIS A 830 28.01 12.23 -16.89
CA HIS A 830 28.67 13.49 -17.27
C HIS A 830 28.88 14.42 -16.06
N VAL A 831 27.89 14.55 -15.17
CA VAL A 831 28.02 15.38 -13.96
C VAL A 831 29.07 14.83 -13.00
N LEU A 832 29.09 13.50 -12.77
CA LEU A 832 30.10 12.86 -11.93
C LEU A 832 31.51 12.97 -12.53
N SER A 833 31.61 12.87 -13.86
CA SER A 833 32.84 13.09 -14.63
C SER A 833 33.38 14.51 -14.46
N LEU A 834 32.51 15.51 -14.61
CA LEU A 834 32.84 16.93 -14.40
C LEU A 834 33.24 17.21 -12.94
N HIS A 835 32.56 16.59 -11.98
CA HIS A 835 32.86 16.73 -10.56
C HIS A 835 34.22 16.11 -10.19
N ALA A 836 34.52 14.92 -10.72
CA ALA A 836 35.83 14.29 -10.55
C ALA A 836 36.94 15.14 -11.15
N LEU A 837 36.74 15.70 -12.35
CA LEU A 837 37.66 16.63 -13.00
C LEU A 837 37.91 17.87 -12.14
N PHE A 838 36.86 18.48 -11.59
CA PHE A 838 36.96 19.65 -10.71
C PHE A 838 37.72 19.33 -9.42
N ILE A 839 37.42 18.22 -8.75
CA ILE A 839 38.09 17.87 -7.49
C ILE A 839 39.57 17.59 -7.71
N VAL A 840 39.93 16.80 -8.75
CA VAL A 840 41.32 16.40 -8.99
C VAL A 840 42.18 17.57 -9.46
N LEU A 841 41.64 18.47 -10.28
CA LEU A 841 42.43 19.57 -10.86
C LEU A 841 42.33 20.88 -10.08
N ALA A 842 41.21 21.18 -9.43
CA ALA A 842 40.92 22.50 -8.85
C ALA A 842 40.72 22.52 -7.34
N SER A 843 40.56 21.36 -6.68
CA SER A 843 40.31 21.23 -5.25
C SER A 843 41.38 20.40 -4.54
N ASN A 844 41.47 20.55 -3.21
CA ASN A 844 42.32 19.72 -2.35
C ASN A 844 41.52 18.58 -1.68
N LYS A 845 40.27 18.36 -2.09
CA LYS A 845 39.38 17.34 -1.54
C LYS A 845 39.73 15.95 -2.12
N SER A 846 39.40 14.89 -1.38
CA SER A 846 39.61 13.53 -1.87
C SER A 846 38.60 13.20 -3.00
N ALA A 847 39.12 12.82 -4.17
CA ALA A 847 38.30 12.42 -5.32
C ALA A 847 37.80 10.97 -5.27
N LEU A 848 38.27 10.15 -4.30
CA LEU A 848 38.02 8.70 -4.26
C LEU A 848 36.52 8.37 -4.25
N ALA A 849 35.74 9.04 -3.40
CA ALA A 849 34.30 8.79 -3.31
C ALA A 849 33.56 9.14 -4.59
N VAL A 850 33.99 10.20 -5.30
CA VAL A 850 33.39 10.62 -6.58
C VAL A 850 33.68 9.64 -7.69
N THR A 851 34.89 9.08 -7.70
CA THR A 851 35.24 8.04 -8.66
C THR A 851 34.53 6.72 -8.37
N GLU A 852 34.30 6.37 -7.11
CA GLU A 852 33.49 5.19 -6.75
C GLU A 852 32.03 5.35 -7.19
N ASP A 853 31.43 6.51 -6.92
CA ASP A 853 30.04 6.81 -7.33
C ASP A 853 29.94 6.85 -8.88
N PHE A 854 30.96 7.35 -9.57
CA PHE A 854 31.06 7.30 -11.03
C PHE A 854 31.05 5.85 -11.56
N PHE A 855 31.91 4.97 -11.05
CA PHE A 855 31.94 3.57 -11.51
C PHE A 855 30.63 2.84 -11.18
N HIS A 856 30.03 3.14 -10.03
CA HIS A 856 28.73 2.56 -9.68
C HIS A 856 27.63 2.97 -10.67
N GLU A 857 27.59 4.24 -11.09
CA GLU A 857 26.59 4.68 -12.06
C GLU A 857 26.86 4.11 -13.47
N VAL A 858 28.13 3.90 -13.84
CA VAL A 858 28.50 3.19 -15.08
C VAL A 858 28.06 1.73 -15.02
N GLU A 859 28.23 1.03 -13.89
CA GLU A 859 27.70 -0.33 -13.69
C GLU A 859 26.18 -0.38 -13.85
N VAL A 860 25.47 0.59 -13.26
CA VAL A 860 24.01 0.70 -13.39
C VAL A 860 23.61 0.93 -14.84
N MET A 861 24.29 1.83 -15.57
CA MET A 861 24.06 2.05 -16.99
C MET A 861 24.20 0.76 -17.80
N ILE A 862 25.32 0.04 -17.64
CA ILE A 862 25.57 -1.22 -18.36
C ILE A 862 24.47 -2.25 -18.05
N SER A 863 24.01 -2.34 -16.81
CA SER A 863 22.92 -3.26 -16.43
C SER A 863 21.55 -2.92 -17.02
N THR A 864 21.38 -1.69 -17.54
CA THR A 864 20.13 -1.23 -18.17
C THR A 864 20.13 -1.34 -19.70
N LEU A 865 21.22 -1.83 -20.31
CA LEU A 865 21.31 -2.07 -21.75
C LEU A 865 20.82 -3.50 -22.03
N ASP A 866 19.85 -3.64 -22.94
CA ASP A 866 19.26 -4.93 -23.29
C ASP A 866 20.00 -5.58 -24.48
N SER A 867 20.69 -4.77 -25.31
CA SER A 867 21.51 -5.25 -26.43
C SER A 867 22.80 -4.43 -26.61
N PRO A 868 23.85 -5.00 -27.21
CA PRO A 868 25.11 -4.28 -27.47
C PRO A 868 24.97 -3.18 -28.52
N GLU A 869 23.97 -3.24 -29.41
CA GLU A 869 23.70 -2.21 -30.44
C GLU A 869 23.30 -0.85 -29.82
N GLU A 870 22.73 -0.84 -28.62
CA GLU A 870 22.35 0.40 -27.90
C GLU A 870 23.57 1.19 -27.38
N VAL A 871 24.75 0.56 -27.30
CA VAL A 871 25.99 1.25 -26.91
C VAL A 871 26.45 2.21 -28.02
N ASP A 872 26.27 1.81 -29.28
CA ASP A 872 26.68 2.57 -30.46
C ASP A 872 25.81 3.81 -30.71
N GLU A 873 24.59 3.85 -30.16
CA GLU A 873 23.68 5.00 -30.28
C GLU A 873 24.18 6.25 -29.53
N SER A 874 25.07 6.11 -28.54
CA SER A 874 25.60 7.23 -27.76
C SER A 874 27.14 7.31 -27.86
N PRO A 875 27.70 8.24 -28.67
CA PRO A 875 29.14 8.29 -28.97
C PRO A 875 29.99 8.52 -27.73
N PHE A 876 29.48 9.25 -26.73
CA PHE A 876 30.18 9.42 -25.45
C PHE A 876 30.29 8.11 -24.66
N LEU A 877 29.21 7.31 -24.57
CA LEU A 877 29.22 6.06 -23.81
C LEU A 877 30.13 5.03 -24.47
N ALA A 878 30.05 4.88 -25.79
CA ALA A 878 30.93 4.00 -26.56
C ALA A 878 32.41 4.36 -26.37
N ALA A 879 32.75 5.65 -26.52
CA ALA A 879 34.12 6.14 -26.32
C ALA A 879 34.59 5.99 -24.86
N LEU A 880 33.71 6.20 -23.89
CA LEU A 880 34.01 6.02 -22.47
C LEU A 880 34.28 4.56 -22.12
N LEU A 881 33.45 3.63 -22.59
CA LEU A 881 33.64 2.20 -22.34
C LEU A 881 34.91 1.67 -23.02
N ALA A 882 35.19 2.08 -24.26
CA ALA A 882 36.43 1.73 -24.94
C ALA A 882 37.68 2.29 -24.24
N ALA A 883 37.61 3.50 -23.70
CA ALA A 883 38.73 4.09 -22.98
C ALA A 883 38.93 3.51 -21.57
N LEU A 884 37.84 3.10 -20.90
CA LEU A 884 37.91 2.43 -19.60
C LEU A 884 38.37 0.96 -19.70
N SER A 885 38.12 0.27 -20.82
CA SER A 885 38.58 -1.11 -21.03
C SER A 885 40.09 -1.20 -21.28
N SER A 886 40.70 -0.15 -21.83
CA SER A 886 42.14 -0.09 -22.14
C SER A 886 43.04 0.28 -20.95
N THR A 887 42.48 0.65 -19.79
CA THR A 887 43.26 1.14 -18.65
C THR A 887 43.11 0.25 -17.41
N ASP A 888 44.23 -0.22 -16.86
CA ASP A 888 44.25 -1.06 -15.65
C ASP A 888 44.16 -0.27 -14.32
N ASP A 889 44.49 1.03 -14.33
CA ASP A 889 44.58 1.86 -13.12
C ASP A 889 43.32 2.71 -12.89
N HIS A 890 42.51 2.32 -11.90
CA HIS A 890 41.27 3.00 -11.51
C HIS A 890 41.48 4.16 -10.52
N LYS A 891 42.71 4.67 -10.37
CA LYS A 891 42.99 5.85 -9.53
C LYS A 891 42.31 7.10 -10.08
N PRO A 892 41.88 8.04 -9.21
CA PRO A 892 41.17 9.25 -9.67
C PRO A 892 41.92 10.09 -10.70
N GLY A 893 43.24 10.20 -10.58
CA GLY A 893 44.05 10.92 -11.57
C GLY A 893 44.07 10.26 -12.94
N SER A 894 44.08 8.93 -13.01
CA SER A 894 44.08 8.17 -14.28
C SER A 894 42.72 8.25 -14.97
N VAL A 895 41.63 8.12 -14.19
CA VAL A 895 40.26 8.25 -14.70
C VAL A 895 40.01 9.66 -15.26
N VAL A 896 40.45 10.70 -14.56
CA VAL A 896 40.28 12.08 -15.02
C VAL A 896 41.04 12.36 -16.32
N LYS A 897 42.25 11.78 -16.50
CA LYS A 897 43.00 11.91 -17.77
C LYS A 897 42.27 11.32 -18.97
N ILE A 898 41.48 10.26 -18.77
CA ILE A 898 40.68 9.61 -19.81
C ILE A 898 39.41 10.41 -20.09
N VAL A 899 38.71 10.80 -19.03
CA VAL A 899 37.40 11.45 -19.10
C VAL A 899 37.49 12.90 -19.60
N GLN A 900 38.58 13.61 -19.28
CA GLN A 900 38.79 15.01 -19.70
C GLN A 900 38.67 15.24 -21.21
N PRO A 901 39.40 14.54 -22.10
CA PRO A 901 39.27 14.74 -23.54
C PRO A 901 37.87 14.34 -24.04
N LEU A 902 37.27 13.30 -23.46
CA LEU A 902 35.94 12.80 -23.85
C LEU A 902 34.81 13.81 -23.54
N LEU A 903 34.87 14.48 -22.39
CA LEU A 903 33.92 15.55 -22.02
C LEU A 903 34.00 16.77 -22.95
N LEU A 904 35.14 17.00 -23.57
CA LEU A 904 35.35 18.13 -24.48
C LEU A 904 34.99 17.77 -25.93
N SER A 905 35.22 16.52 -26.34
CA SER A 905 34.94 16.05 -27.69
C SER A 905 33.47 15.66 -27.91
N HIS A 906 32.77 15.25 -26.85
CA HIS A 906 31.37 14.84 -26.94
C HIS A 906 30.48 15.73 -26.06
N PRO A 907 29.61 16.58 -26.65
CA PRO A 907 28.66 17.35 -25.87
C PRO A 907 27.52 16.48 -25.33
N VAL A 908 26.86 16.96 -24.28
CA VAL A 908 25.65 16.32 -23.74
C VAL A 908 24.54 16.33 -24.79
N GLU A 909 24.02 15.15 -25.10
CA GLU A 909 22.93 14.92 -26.05
C GLU A 909 21.59 15.48 -25.54
N ALA A 910 20.74 15.95 -26.45
CA ALA A 910 19.38 16.38 -26.17
C ALA A 910 18.46 15.20 -25.84
N CYS A 911 17.52 15.42 -24.92
CA CYS A 911 16.49 14.44 -24.58
C CYS A 911 15.27 14.64 -25.49
N GLN A 912 14.83 13.57 -26.17
CA GLN A 912 13.63 13.59 -26.99
C GLN A 912 12.38 13.36 -26.12
N LEU A 913 11.38 14.21 -26.29
CA LEU A 913 10.06 14.03 -25.70
C LEU A 913 9.28 13.02 -26.55
N GLY A 914 9.01 11.84 -26.00
CA GLY A 914 8.08 10.88 -26.61
C GLY A 914 6.62 11.32 -26.42
N GLU A 915 5.71 10.61 -27.09
CA GLU A 915 4.26 10.85 -27.00
C GLU A 915 3.66 10.47 -25.63
N GLN A 916 4.36 9.66 -24.83
CA GLN A 916 3.85 9.18 -23.55
C GLN A 916 3.86 10.27 -22.45
N PRO A 917 2.84 10.31 -21.58
CA PRO A 917 2.73 11.34 -20.54
C PRO A 917 3.73 11.09 -19.39
N ILE A 918 4.70 12.00 -19.26
CA ILE A 918 5.60 12.06 -18.11
C ILE A 918 4.83 12.65 -16.92
N SER A 919 4.92 12.02 -15.75
CA SER A 919 4.28 12.48 -14.52
C SER A 919 5.32 12.92 -13.50
N MET A 920 5.10 14.06 -12.84
CA MET A 920 6.02 14.60 -11.82
C MET A 920 5.41 14.48 -10.43
N SER A 921 6.15 13.88 -9.50
CA SER A 921 5.78 13.85 -8.09
C SER A 921 5.80 15.27 -7.53
N HIS A 922 4.70 15.68 -6.92
CA HIS A 922 4.58 16.95 -6.21
C HIS A 922 3.60 16.83 -5.06
N ALA A 923 3.71 17.74 -4.10
CA ALA A 923 2.80 17.82 -2.97
C ALA A 923 2.14 19.20 -2.96
N VAL A 924 0.91 19.27 -2.45
CA VAL A 924 0.21 20.52 -2.17
C VAL A 924 -0.17 20.49 -0.70
N ILE A 925 0.44 21.39 0.08
CA ILE A 925 0.13 21.56 1.50
C ILE A 925 -1.08 22.48 1.58
N PHE A 926 -2.11 22.05 2.29
CA PHE A 926 -3.28 22.86 2.59
C PHE A 926 -3.24 23.40 4.00
N GLU A 927 -2.73 22.59 4.93
CA GLU A 927 -2.46 23.00 6.29
C GLU A 927 -1.05 22.59 6.69
N PRO A 928 -0.30 23.49 7.35
CA PRO A 928 -0.65 24.86 7.72
C PRO A 928 -0.78 25.81 6.51
N LEU A 929 -1.52 26.93 6.65
CA LEU A 929 -1.71 27.93 5.57
C LEU A 929 -0.55 28.94 5.45
N GLY A 930 0.33 29.01 6.45
CA GLY A 930 1.53 29.85 6.42
C GLY A 930 1.34 31.33 6.73
N MET A 931 0.12 31.76 7.03
CA MET A 931 -0.26 33.18 7.24
C MET A 931 -0.63 33.50 8.70
N ASN A 932 -0.20 32.67 9.65
CA ASN A 932 -0.56 32.85 11.05
C ASN A 932 0.23 34.03 11.67
N GLU A 933 -0.45 35.12 11.99
CA GLU A 933 0.13 36.24 12.73
C GLU A 933 0.39 35.91 14.20
N THR A 934 -0.41 34.99 14.77
CA THR A 934 -0.27 34.56 16.16
C THR A 934 0.74 33.41 16.29
N PRO A 935 1.79 33.55 17.13
CA PRO A 935 2.81 32.51 17.27
C PRO A 935 2.31 31.31 18.08
N LEU A 936 2.61 30.11 17.60
CA LEU A 936 2.42 28.86 18.34
C LEU A 936 3.44 28.77 19.47
N LYS A 937 2.96 28.87 20.72
CA LYS A 937 3.80 28.87 21.92
C LYS A 937 3.88 27.46 22.51
N TYR A 938 5.09 26.97 22.78
CA TYR A 938 5.30 25.70 23.47
C TYR A 938 6.50 25.77 24.42
N LEU A 939 6.65 24.82 25.33
CA LEU A 939 7.79 24.78 26.25
C LEU A 939 9.02 24.17 25.57
N ALA A 940 10.17 24.82 25.68
CA ALA A 940 11.42 24.33 25.15
C ALA A 940 11.76 22.95 25.76
N GLY A 941 12.16 22.01 24.91
CA GLY A 941 12.36 20.60 25.26
C GLY A 941 11.09 19.73 25.20
N MET A 942 9.90 20.32 25.02
CA MET A 942 8.67 19.59 24.70
C MET A 942 8.41 19.56 23.19
N ILE A 943 7.44 18.75 22.79
CA ILE A 943 7.05 18.58 21.39
C ILE A 943 5.89 19.54 21.09
N LEU A 944 6.00 20.29 20.00
CA LEU A 944 4.88 21.01 19.38
C LEU A 944 4.39 20.18 18.20
N SER A 945 3.08 19.86 18.20
CA SER A 945 2.41 19.24 17.07
C SER A 945 1.86 20.33 16.16
N VAL A 946 2.24 20.28 14.87
CA VAL A 946 1.63 21.11 13.83
C VAL A 946 0.88 20.18 12.88
N PRO A 947 -0.45 20.31 12.73
CA PRO A 947 -1.21 19.47 11.81
C PRO A 947 -0.78 19.76 10.37
N VAL A 948 -0.56 18.69 9.61
CA VAL A 948 -0.22 18.73 8.19
C VAL A 948 -1.26 17.93 7.41
N ASP A 949 -2.05 18.66 6.62
CA ASP A 949 -2.92 18.10 5.59
C ASP A 949 -2.33 18.46 4.23
N CYS A 950 -1.90 17.44 3.50
CA CYS A 950 -1.35 17.63 2.17
C CYS A 950 -1.74 16.52 1.20
N GLU A 951 -1.86 16.89 -0.06
CA GLU A 951 -2.09 15.95 -1.16
C GLU A 951 -0.80 15.73 -1.92
N ILE A 952 -0.45 14.47 -2.09
CA ILE A 952 0.75 14.01 -2.76
C ILE A 952 0.32 13.34 -4.05
N TYR A 953 0.78 13.88 -5.18
CA TYR A 953 0.46 13.38 -6.51
C TYR A 953 1.64 12.61 -7.09
N HIS A 954 1.34 11.49 -7.74
CA HIS A 954 2.29 10.67 -8.49
C HIS A 954 3.55 10.26 -7.69
N ALA A 955 3.44 10.00 -6.38
CA ALA A 955 4.55 9.52 -5.58
C ALA A 955 4.69 7.98 -5.66
N PRO A 956 5.78 7.45 -6.24
CA PRO A 956 5.90 6.00 -6.51
C PRO A 956 6.06 5.17 -5.24
N ASN A 957 6.57 5.75 -4.15
CA ASN A 957 6.73 5.06 -2.87
C ASN A 957 6.35 5.99 -1.69
N PRO A 958 5.23 5.75 -0.99
CA PRO A 958 4.84 6.55 0.18
C PRO A 958 5.83 6.40 1.34
N GLY A 959 6.52 5.26 1.45
CA GLY A 959 7.53 5.01 2.48
C GLY A 959 8.79 5.88 2.37
N ALA A 960 9.00 6.55 1.23
CA ALA A 960 10.11 7.49 1.03
C ALA A 960 9.73 8.95 1.38
N VAL A 961 8.44 9.25 1.59
CA VAL A 961 7.99 10.61 1.91
C VAL A 961 8.31 10.94 3.37
N ARG A 962 8.87 12.13 3.61
CA ARG A 962 9.14 12.71 4.93
C ARG A 962 8.60 14.13 5.00
N ILE A 963 8.31 14.59 6.21
CA ILE A 963 8.07 16.01 6.47
C ILE A 963 9.38 16.60 6.98
N ALA A 964 9.90 17.58 6.26
CA ALA A 964 11.08 18.34 6.65
C ALA A 964 10.65 19.62 7.38
N ILE A 965 11.13 19.76 8.62
CA ILE A 965 10.95 20.95 9.43
C ILE A 965 12.31 21.62 9.54
N LYS A 966 12.47 22.78 8.89
CA LYS A 966 13.70 23.56 8.92
C LYS A 966 13.55 24.72 9.89
N THR A 967 14.35 24.69 10.94
CA THR A 967 14.38 25.70 11.99
C THR A 967 15.32 26.87 11.62
N PRO A 968 15.15 28.05 12.24
CA PRO A 968 15.98 29.24 11.98
C PRO A 968 17.48 29.03 12.19
N ASP A 969 17.87 28.08 13.05
CA ASP A 969 19.26 27.67 13.29
C ASP A 969 19.82 26.74 12.20
N GLN A 970 19.13 26.64 11.06
CA GLN A 970 19.46 25.80 9.90
C GLN A 970 19.45 24.30 10.17
N LYS A 971 18.90 23.85 11.31
CA LYS A 971 18.69 22.42 11.53
C LYS A 971 17.45 21.94 10.80
N ILE A 972 17.53 20.72 10.28
CA ILE A 972 16.40 20.03 9.64
C ILE A 972 16.02 18.84 10.48
N GLN A 973 14.76 18.78 10.89
CA GLN A 973 14.13 17.64 11.52
C GLN A 973 13.28 16.93 10.48
N LEU A 974 13.51 15.62 10.32
CA LEU A 974 12.72 14.78 9.43
C LEU A 974 11.72 13.98 10.25
N VAL A 975 10.43 14.19 10.00
CA VAL A 975 9.35 13.42 10.58
C VAL A 975 8.91 12.34 9.58
N THR A 976 8.86 11.10 10.05
CA THR A 976 8.43 9.95 9.25
C THR A 976 6.94 9.69 9.49
N PRO A 977 6.07 9.90 8.48
CA PRO A 977 4.67 9.56 8.60
C PRO A 977 4.45 8.05 8.67
N LYS A 978 3.40 7.62 9.39
CA LYS A 978 3.01 6.21 9.48
C LYS A 978 2.29 5.78 8.20
N SER A 979 2.42 4.51 7.80
CA SER A 979 1.72 3.99 6.61
C SER A 979 0.20 4.14 6.69
N SER A 980 -0.38 4.09 7.89
CA SER A 980 -1.82 4.28 8.12
C SER A 980 -2.33 5.71 7.91
N GLN A 981 -1.43 6.70 7.85
CA GLN A 981 -1.76 8.11 7.63
C GLN A 981 -1.83 8.49 6.15
N PHE A 982 -1.40 7.59 5.26
CA PHE A 982 -1.55 7.75 3.82
C PHE A 982 -2.88 7.19 3.38
N ILE A 983 -3.77 8.07 2.91
CA ILE A 983 -5.08 7.71 2.42
C ILE A 983 -5.01 7.74 0.89
N PRO A 984 -5.19 6.61 0.20
CA PRO A 984 -5.20 6.61 -1.26
C PRO A 984 -6.40 7.41 -1.78
N LYS A 985 -6.19 8.22 -2.82
CA LYS A 985 -7.30 8.86 -3.51
C LYS A 985 -7.97 7.87 -4.47
N ASP A 986 -9.30 7.82 -4.44
CA ASP A 986 -10.09 6.99 -5.36
C ASP A 986 -9.74 7.35 -6.82
N HIS A 987 -9.50 6.34 -7.65
CA HIS A 987 -9.26 6.44 -9.11
C HIS A 987 -7.90 6.97 -9.61
N GLU A 988 -6.97 7.40 -8.75
CA GLU A 988 -5.66 7.91 -9.18
C GLU A 988 -4.48 7.07 -8.65
N ILE A 989 -3.71 6.46 -9.57
CA ILE A 989 -2.54 5.66 -9.23
C ILE A 989 -1.45 6.57 -8.65
N ASN A 990 -0.88 6.18 -7.50
CA ASN A 990 0.19 6.89 -6.79
C ASN A 990 -0.19 8.30 -6.26
N CYS A 991 -1.48 8.57 -6.07
CA CYS A 991 -1.96 9.78 -5.42
C CYS A 991 -2.49 9.48 -4.01
N TYR A 992 -1.99 10.21 -3.02
CA TYR A 992 -2.30 10.00 -1.62
C TYR A 992 -2.62 11.33 -0.94
N ARG A 993 -3.57 11.33 -0.02
CA ARG A 993 -3.70 12.38 0.99
C ARG A 993 -2.96 11.95 2.25
N LEU A 994 -2.10 12.83 2.76
CA LEU A 994 -1.35 12.61 3.99
C LEU A 994 -1.96 13.50 5.08
N LEU A 995 -2.51 12.85 6.10
CA LEU A 995 -3.01 13.50 7.31
C LEU A 995 -2.12 13.10 8.48
N THR A 996 -1.25 14.00 8.91
CA THR A 996 -0.29 13.71 9.97
C THR A 996 0.09 14.95 10.74
N ASP A 997 0.72 14.75 11.89
CA ASP A 997 1.22 15.80 12.73
C ASP A 997 2.73 15.94 12.55
N ALA A 998 3.16 17.12 12.10
CA ALA A 998 4.56 17.50 12.09
C ALA A 998 5.02 17.78 13.53
N LEU A 999 5.57 16.75 14.16
CA LEU A 999 6.13 16.83 15.51
C LEU A 999 7.49 17.55 15.48
N MET A 1000 7.55 18.78 15.98
CA MET A 1000 8.81 19.49 16.16
C MET A 1000 9.22 19.50 17.63
N SER A 1001 10.53 19.48 17.88
CA SER A 1001 11.06 19.70 19.22
C SER A 1001 12.30 20.59 19.16
N HIS A 1002 12.37 21.61 20.01
CA HIS A 1002 13.56 22.45 20.11
C HIS A 1002 13.96 22.62 21.57
N ASN A 1003 15.20 22.27 21.89
CA ASN A 1003 15.70 22.26 23.27
C ASN A 1003 16.06 23.65 23.80
N GLN A 1004 16.30 24.63 22.92
CA GLN A 1004 16.65 25.99 23.30
C GLN A 1004 15.44 26.91 23.21
N VAL A 1005 15.36 27.84 24.15
CA VAL A 1005 14.35 28.91 24.20
C VAL A 1005 14.72 29.97 23.16
N TRP A 1006 13.72 30.54 22.48
CA TRP A 1006 13.93 31.69 21.61
C TRP A 1006 13.50 32.98 22.30
N SER A 1007 14.24 34.07 22.06
CA SER A 1007 13.92 35.40 22.57
C SER A 1007 12.69 36.00 21.88
N GLU A 1008 12.46 35.64 20.63
CA GLU A 1008 11.36 36.09 19.80
C GLU A 1008 10.72 34.94 19.03
N ALA A 1009 9.50 35.16 18.55
CA ALA A 1009 8.83 34.19 17.70
C ALA A 1009 9.41 34.27 16.28
N LEU A 1010 9.70 33.12 15.69
CA LEU A 1010 10.34 33.02 14.37
C LEU A 1010 9.56 32.07 13.48
N HIS A 1011 9.75 32.21 12.16
CA HIS A 1011 9.18 31.30 11.18
C HIS A 1011 10.00 30.02 11.08
N VAL A 1012 9.29 28.89 11.09
CA VAL A 1012 9.81 27.56 10.84
C VAL A 1012 9.26 27.08 9.50
N ASP A 1013 10.12 26.55 8.64
CA ASP A 1013 9.74 26.08 7.31
C ASP A 1013 9.30 24.61 7.40
N VAL A 1014 8.05 24.32 7.05
CA VAL A 1014 7.48 22.97 7.00
C VAL A 1014 7.25 22.59 5.54
N GLY A 1015 7.96 21.57 5.05
CA GLY A 1015 7.85 21.10 3.67
C GLY A 1015 7.76 19.58 3.57
N VAL A 1016 7.21 19.09 2.46
CA VAL A 1016 7.16 17.65 2.15
C VAL A 1016 8.31 17.30 1.23
N VAL A 1017 9.10 16.28 1.58
CA VAL A 1017 10.30 15.86 0.84
C VAL A 1017 10.31 14.36 0.58
N LEU A 1018 10.99 13.93 -0.48
CA LEU A 1018 11.38 12.53 -0.69
C LEU A 1018 12.78 12.31 -0.12
N ASP A 1019 12.90 11.34 0.77
CA ASP A 1019 14.16 10.88 1.35
C ASP A 1019 14.73 9.73 0.52
N LEU A 1020 15.83 10.01 -0.19
CA LEU A 1020 16.51 9.04 -1.04
C LEU A 1020 17.20 7.92 -0.26
N SER A 1021 17.49 8.10 1.03
CA SER A 1021 18.10 7.04 1.86
C SER A 1021 17.15 5.87 2.12
N ALA A 1022 15.85 6.12 2.03
CA ALA A 1022 14.79 5.12 2.16
C ALA A 1022 14.57 4.31 0.86
N LEU A 1023 15.12 4.76 -0.28
CA LEU A 1023 15.03 4.04 -1.55
C LEU A 1023 16.17 3.02 -1.65
N SER A 1024 15.83 1.74 -1.76
CA SER A 1024 16.79 0.65 -1.93
C SER A 1024 17.62 0.84 -3.20
N GLY A 1025 18.93 1.05 -3.06
CA GLY A 1025 19.87 1.15 -4.19
C GLY A 1025 20.73 2.43 -4.20
N VAL A 1026 20.34 3.49 -3.48
CA VAL A 1026 21.10 4.75 -3.47
C VAL A 1026 22.26 4.68 -2.47
N LYS A 1027 23.39 4.10 -2.89
CA LYS A 1027 24.66 4.17 -2.13
C LYS A 1027 25.53 5.29 -2.68
N THR A 1028 25.28 6.54 -2.28
CA THR A 1028 26.20 7.64 -2.59
C THR A 1028 27.25 7.74 -1.49
N ASN A 1029 28.49 7.34 -1.80
CA ASN A 1029 29.61 7.40 -0.87
C ASN A 1029 30.13 8.84 -0.68
N LEU A 1030 29.78 9.76 -1.60
CA LEU A 1030 30.28 11.14 -1.64
C LEU A 1030 30.13 11.99 -0.38
N MET A 1031 29.18 11.68 0.51
CA MET A 1031 28.78 12.62 1.58
C MET A 1031 28.94 12.05 3.00
N ARG A 1032 29.64 10.92 3.18
CA ARG A 1032 29.79 10.25 4.50
C ARG A 1032 30.66 10.98 5.53
N LYS A 1033 31.27 12.13 5.19
CA LYS A 1033 32.23 12.85 6.05
C LYS A 1033 31.72 14.19 6.61
N ALA A 1034 30.41 14.42 6.69
CA ALA A 1034 29.87 15.35 7.67
C ALA A 1034 29.52 14.56 8.94
N SER A 1035 30.21 14.86 10.03
CA SER A 1035 30.02 14.30 11.36
C SER A 1035 28.53 14.21 11.74
N THR A 1036 28.15 13.06 12.32
CA THR A 1036 27.06 12.87 13.28
C THR A 1036 26.32 14.15 13.70
N SER A 1037 25.09 14.33 13.17
CA SER A 1037 23.95 15.14 13.69
C SER A 1037 23.26 16.07 12.69
N LEU A 1038 23.77 16.26 11.46
CA LEU A 1038 23.13 17.11 10.44
C LEU A 1038 22.60 16.27 9.28
N VAL A 1039 21.29 16.34 9.04
CA VAL A 1039 20.64 15.75 7.85
C VAL A 1039 21.23 16.43 6.62
N ASP A 1040 21.81 15.64 5.70
CA ASP A 1040 22.40 16.18 4.47
C ASP A 1040 21.28 16.62 3.51
N GLU A 1041 21.04 17.94 3.44
CA GLU A 1041 20.03 18.60 2.57
C GLU A 1041 20.07 18.08 1.13
N ARG A 1042 21.24 17.64 0.66
CA ARG A 1042 21.50 17.20 -0.72
C ARG A 1042 20.85 15.87 -1.09
N ARG A 1043 20.33 15.11 -0.11
CA ARG A 1043 19.64 13.83 -0.30
C ARG A 1043 18.12 13.95 -0.26
N LEU A 1044 17.60 15.14 0.00
CA LEU A 1044 16.18 15.41 0.10
C LEU A 1044 15.69 16.07 -1.18
N ILE A 1045 14.66 15.50 -1.80
CA ILE A 1045 14.01 16.11 -2.96
C ILE A 1045 12.74 16.81 -2.48
N PRO A 1046 12.64 18.15 -2.55
CA PRO A 1046 11.43 18.85 -2.16
C PRO A 1046 10.29 18.58 -3.15
N LEU A 1047 9.13 18.18 -2.63
CA LEU A 1047 7.92 17.96 -3.42
C LEU A 1047 7.07 19.24 -3.58
N CYS A 1048 7.21 20.19 -2.65
CA CYS A 1048 6.52 21.46 -2.61
C CYS A 1048 7.43 22.56 -2.05
N ASP A 1049 6.99 23.82 -2.21
CA ASP A 1049 7.59 24.94 -1.50
C ASP A 1049 7.22 24.85 -0.01
N PRO A 1050 8.16 25.10 0.91
CA PRO A 1050 7.90 24.99 2.33
C PRO A 1050 6.96 26.11 2.81
N VAL A 1051 6.09 25.77 3.75
CA VAL A 1051 5.17 26.70 4.40
C VAL A 1051 5.79 27.23 5.69
N LYS A 1052 5.72 28.55 5.88
CA LYS A 1052 6.26 29.23 7.07
C LYS A 1052 5.27 29.20 8.23
N VAL A 1053 5.64 28.56 9.33
CA VAL A 1053 4.84 28.49 10.55
C VAL A 1053 5.46 29.38 11.63
N TYR A 1054 4.67 30.27 12.24
CA TYR A 1054 5.17 31.18 13.28
C TYR A 1054 5.17 30.52 14.66
N VAL A 1055 6.35 30.37 15.28
CA VAL A 1055 6.56 29.52 16.46
C VAL A 1055 7.42 30.21 17.53
N LEU A 1056 7.12 29.96 18.82
CA LEU A 1056 7.87 30.46 19.97
C LEU A 1056 8.09 29.37 21.06
N PRO A 1057 9.30 28.79 21.16
CA PRO A 1057 9.71 27.97 22.29
C PRO A 1057 10.00 28.83 23.53
N LYS A 1058 9.24 28.63 24.61
CA LYS A 1058 9.36 29.36 25.88
C LYS A 1058 10.11 28.55 26.93
N ALA A 1059 10.76 29.23 27.86
CA ALA A 1059 11.38 28.60 29.01
C ALA A 1059 10.32 27.90 29.89
N VAL A 1060 10.71 26.75 30.47
CA VAL A 1060 9.95 26.13 31.55
C VAL A 1060 9.96 27.10 32.73
N LYS A 1061 8.79 27.65 33.09
CA LYS A 1061 8.65 28.42 34.33
C LYS A 1061 8.96 27.49 35.50
N ARG A 1062 10.15 27.58 36.08
CA ARG A 1062 10.47 26.91 37.35
C ARG A 1062 9.70 27.63 38.45
N GLY A 1063 8.54 27.08 38.82
CA GLY A 1063 7.66 27.65 39.83
C GLY A 1063 6.21 27.19 39.68
N ILE A 1064 5.99 25.87 39.67
CA ILE A 1064 4.79 25.18 40.19
C ILE A 1064 5.31 23.94 40.91
#